data_AF-A0A419F5R8-F1
#
_entry.id   AF-A0A419F5R8-F1
#
_cell.length_a   1.000
_cell.length_b   1.000
_cell.length_c   1.000
_cell.angle_alpha   90.00
_cell.angle_beta   90.00
_cell.angle_gamma   90.00
#
_symmetry.space_group_name_H-M   'P 1'
#
loop_
_entity.id
_entity.type
_entity.pdbx_description
1 polymer ?
#
loop_
_entity_poly.entity_id
_entity_poly.type
_entity_poly.pdbx_seq_one_letter_code
_entity_poly.pdbx_strand_id
1 'polypeptide(L)'
;MRDFLRAIIRGLATYYRQILLIIVSLLGLFLLLNIGYYFISSDPDTCISCHTMRPYYNLWAHSNHRDVACVACHPDRRHLLSNWTLDYVVTSRDWRPTTEVKDESCLNCHENQTLDTEAHFERDISFDHSVHLSKPMRGVELHCTTCHNHRVPGSYLQVDHSSCFLCHFKGTQPGQSQSGCQNCHGNPTESVDHQGFQFSHQSYVDIGLQCSECHLDVLKGDAAVPQEACFTCHVSRQESFGDFPLVHEVHVNGEHIDCFRCHGQIEHGKFGLISSLEVRCEVCHVKLHTPEKQLYFGAGGQGIPDEPAKMFLAQVSCDGCHSKGEAIGEVEFGALAMKTRRESCLKCHGPGYDLMLDDWIRLAPVMLSSLEPHLRQTESALRAAEARGRDVSTARVAVEEARYNYDFVKDGRLTHNPFYAIDLLKRSGDRLKAARPALGLSEQMDLGQLLGQSDGYCQSLCHSRIPRPDEVTYERMAFPHTMHTQDLEQPCTSCHEPDNHRLGVVERQSCKECHHGDYPIACVTCHWRQDDLYRGASHELGLEERPDVMAAAEVTCDGCHDHTKPLTLEGVGDRCADCHSRDYAAMLTQWSQELTQLQERLAVKLESVRATLESAQQNGRKTVDQAKALDEIERRAKILKEAGPLHNYDAATEIYSTLQKKLEEVEDRLQPAPEKQTASRK
;
A
#
# COMPACT_ATOMS: atom_id res chain seq x y z
N MET A 1 -43.21 37.93 71.49
CA MET A 1 -42.23 36.83 71.25
C MET A 1 -42.31 35.73 72.32
N ARG A 2 -42.18 36.02 73.62
CA ARG A 2 -42.29 35.01 74.70
C ARG A 2 -43.63 34.28 74.76
N ASP A 3 -44.76 34.99 74.60
CA ASP A 3 -46.08 34.34 74.69
C ASP A 3 -46.44 33.52 73.45
N PHE A 4 -45.90 33.90 72.28
CA PHE A 4 -45.96 33.11 71.06
C PHE A 4 -45.20 31.78 71.20
N LEU A 5 -43.97 31.82 71.74
CA LEU A 5 -43.19 30.61 72.04
C LEU A 5 -43.87 29.71 73.08
N ARG A 6 -44.46 30.28 74.13
CA ARG A 6 -45.24 29.50 75.12
C ARG A 6 -46.50 28.88 74.52
N ALA A 7 -47.17 29.56 73.59
CA ALA A 7 -48.32 29.04 72.87
C ALA A 7 -47.93 27.88 71.95
N ILE A 8 -46.80 27.99 71.24
CA ILE A 8 -46.24 26.91 70.42
C ILE A 8 -45.87 25.71 71.31
N ILE A 9 -45.15 25.91 72.42
CA ILE A 9 -44.74 24.83 73.32
C ILE A 9 -45.97 24.13 73.94
N ARG A 10 -46.99 24.89 74.34
CA ARG A 10 -48.27 24.31 74.82
C ARG A 10 -49.00 23.56 73.71
N GLY A 11 -49.00 24.08 72.49
CA GLY A 11 -49.59 23.41 71.32
C GLY A 11 -48.87 22.10 71.01
N LEU A 12 -47.54 22.12 70.93
CA LEU A 12 -46.71 20.94 70.74
C LEU A 12 -46.92 19.90 71.85
N ALA A 13 -47.01 20.33 73.13
CA ALA A 13 -47.27 19.43 74.26
C ALA A 13 -48.72 18.89 74.31
N THR A 14 -49.70 19.66 73.84
CA THR A 14 -51.11 19.23 73.82
C THR A 14 -51.38 18.24 72.68
N TYR A 15 -50.76 18.47 71.53
CA TYR A 15 -50.98 17.68 70.32
C TYR A 15 -49.81 16.76 69.97
N TYR A 16 -48.88 16.48 70.89
CA TYR A 16 -47.65 15.73 70.58
C TYR A 16 -47.92 14.35 70.00
N ARG A 17 -49.00 13.66 70.44
CA ARG A 17 -49.38 12.34 69.90
C ARG A 17 -49.87 12.44 68.46
N GLN A 18 -50.68 13.44 68.15
CA GLN A 18 -51.21 13.69 66.81
C GLN A 18 -50.08 14.14 65.87
N ILE A 19 -49.20 15.02 66.34
CA ILE A 19 -48.00 15.46 65.60
C ILE A 19 -47.07 14.28 65.35
N LEU A 20 -46.81 13.44 66.35
CA LEU A 20 -45.98 12.24 66.19
C LEU A 20 -46.62 11.26 65.20
N LEU A 21 -47.92 11.02 65.27
CA LEU A 21 -48.65 10.18 64.31
C LEU A 21 -48.58 10.72 62.89
N ILE A 22 -48.71 12.04 62.71
CA ILE A 22 -48.54 12.70 61.41
C ILE A 22 -47.11 12.51 60.92
N ILE A 23 -46.10 12.75 61.75
CA ILE A 23 -44.68 12.59 61.37
C ILE A 23 -44.38 11.14 60.99
N VAL A 24 -44.82 10.16 61.78
CA VAL A 24 -44.63 8.73 61.50
C VAL A 24 -45.38 8.32 60.23
N SER A 25 -46.59 8.83 60.01
CA SER A 25 -47.36 8.54 58.80
C SER A 25 -46.70 9.16 57.56
N LEU A 26 -46.16 10.37 57.67
CA LEU A 26 -45.40 11.03 56.60
C LEU A 26 -44.09 10.31 56.33
N LEU A 27 -43.36 9.85 57.35
CA LEU A 27 -42.15 9.04 57.20
C LEU A 27 -42.45 7.67 56.58
N GLY A 28 -43.56 7.04 56.96
CA GLY A 28 -44.03 5.78 56.38
C GLY A 28 -44.40 5.94 54.90
N LEU A 29 -45.20 6.97 54.58
CA LEU A 29 -45.54 7.31 53.20
C LEU A 29 -44.28 7.65 52.39
N PHE A 30 -43.36 8.40 52.97
CA PHE A 30 -42.09 8.74 52.37
C PHE A 30 -41.25 7.51 52.01
N LEU A 31 -41.13 6.55 52.93
CA LEU A 31 -40.42 5.30 52.68
C LEU A 31 -41.09 4.48 51.57
N LEU A 32 -42.42 4.38 51.60
CA LEU A 32 -43.19 3.69 50.56
C LEU A 32 -43.00 4.31 49.17
N LEU A 33 -43.01 5.64 49.07
CA LEU A 33 -42.76 6.35 47.81
C LEU A 33 -41.35 6.11 47.29
N ASN A 34 -40.33 6.10 48.16
CA ASN A 34 -38.95 5.80 47.75
C ASN A 34 -38.77 4.34 47.31
N ILE A 35 -39.41 3.39 47.99
CA ILE A 35 -39.39 1.97 47.58
C ILE A 35 -40.11 1.81 46.24
N GLY A 36 -41.28 2.41 46.06
CA GLY A 36 -41.99 2.39 44.78
C GLY A 36 -41.15 2.97 43.64
N TYR A 37 -40.50 4.12 43.88
CA TYR A 37 -39.61 4.75 42.91
C TYR A 37 -38.37 3.90 42.60
N TYR A 38 -37.79 3.21 43.58
CA TYR A 38 -36.63 2.33 43.38
C TYR A 38 -36.87 1.25 42.32
N PHE A 39 -38.07 0.69 42.26
CA PHE A 39 -38.42 -0.30 41.25
C PHE A 39 -38.79 0.35 39.91
N ILE A 40 -39.57 1.43 39.93
CA ILE A 40 -40.07 2.08 38.71
C ILE A 40 -38.94 2.84 37.97
N SER A 41 -37.93 3.35 38.68
CA SER A 41 -36.76 4.02 38.09
C SER A 41 -35.86 3.10 37.25
N SER A 42 -36.04 1.78 37.33
CA SER A 42 -35.36 0.83 36.44
C SER A 42 -35.97 0.80 35.04
N ASP A 43 -37.20 1.28 34.88
CA ASP A 43 -37.86 1.44 33.58
C ASP A 43 -37.44 2.79 32.95
N PRO A 44 -36.76 2.78 31.79
CA PRO A 44 -36.36 3.99 31.08
C PRO A 44 -37.52 4.95 30.74
N ASP A 45 -38.74 4.43 30.54
CA ASP A 45 -39.92 5.24 30.22
C ASP A 45 -40.33 6.16 31.38
N THR A 46 -40.00 5.77 32.62
CA THR A 46 -40.17 6.61 33.81
C THR A 46 -39.36 7.90 33.70
N CYS A 47 -38.13 7.82 33.22
CA CYS A 47 -37.22 8.96 33.14
C CYS A 47 -37.69 10.03 32.14
N ILE A 48 -38.24 9.62 30.99
CA ILE A 48 -38.77 10.54 29.97
C ILE A 48 -40.11 11.18 30.36
N SER A 49 -40.78 10.65 31.40
CA SER A 49 -42.05 11.18 31.88
C SER A 49 -41.87 12.43 32.77
N CYS A 50 -40.74 12.53 33.47
CA CYS A 50 -40.43 13.64 34.38
C CYS A 50 -39.34 14.58 33.85
N HIS A 51 -38.42 14.11 32.99
CA HIS A 51 -37.26 14.89 32.53
C HIS A 51 -37.17 14.96 31.00
N THR A 52 -36.53 16.03 30.49
CA THR A 52 -36.26 16.24 29.06
C THR A 52 -35.11 15.34 28.57
N MET A 53 -35.34 14.02 28.56
CA MET A 53 -34.34 12.98 28.24
C MET A 53 -34.51 12.34 26.87
N ARG A 54 -35.56 12.72 26.11
CA ARG A 54 -35.93 12.06 24.84
C ARG A 54 -34.77 11.89 23.83
N PRO A 55 -33.89 12.89 23.59
CA PRO A 55 -32.77 12.70 22.67
C PRO A 55 -31.78 11.62 23.15
N TYR A 56 -31.46 11.61 24.44
CA TYR A 56 -30.55 10.63 25.04
C TYR A 56 -31.16 9.24 25.11
N TYR A 57 -32.45 9.14 25.43
CA TYR A 57 -33.22 7.90 25.37
C TYR A 57 -33.18 7.29 23.97
N ASN A 58 -33.39 8.11 22.92
CA ASN A 58 -33.33 7.62 21.55
C ASN A 58 -31.93 7.11 21.17
N LEU A 59 -30.86 7.78 21.62
CA LEU A 59 -29.48 7.31 21.39
C LEU A 59 -29.23 5.96 22.10
N TRP A 60 -29.63 5.85 23.37
CA TRP A 60 -29.55 4.60 24.14
C TRP A 60 -30.33 3.46 23.48
N ALA A 61 -31.56 3.70 23.05
CA ALA A 61 -32.46 2.69 22.46
C ALA A 61 -31.90 2.09 21.16
N HIS A 62 -31.08 2.84 20.42
CA HIS A 62 -30.42 2.38 19.18
C HIS A 62 -28.99 1.86 19.41
N SER A 63 -28.56 1.73 20.66
CA SER A 63 -27.20 1.32 21.02
C SER A 63 -27.12 -0.15 21.46
N ASN A 64 -25.88 -0.63 21.63
CA ASN A 64 -25.61 -1.94 22.23
C ASN A 64 -26.01 -2.01 23.72
N HIS A 65 -26.31 -0.87 24.36
CA HIS A 65 -26.72 -0.79 25.75
C HIS A 65 -28.24 -0.68 25.95
N ARG A 66 -29.05 -0.82 24.89
CA ARG A 66 -30.53 -0.68 24.94
C ARG A 66 -31.24 -1.64 25.91
N ASP A 67 -30.56 -2.69 26.36
CA ASP A 67 -31.09 -3.68 27.30
C ASP A 67 -30.61 -3.41 28.75
N VAL A 68 -29.84 -2.34 28.96
CA VAL A 68 -29.30 -1.90 30.26
C VAL A 68 -30.13 -0.72 30.78
N ALA A 69 -30.72 -0.88 31.97
CA ALA A 69 -31.48 0.19 32.62
C ALA A 69 -30.60 1.43 32.87
N CYS A 70 -31.15 2.64 32.66
CA CYS A 70 -30.38 3.89 32.81
C CYS A 70 -29.73 4.04 34.20
N VAL A 71 -30.40 3.56 35.26
CA VAL A 71 -29.91 3.59 36.65
C VAL A 71 -28.74 2.64 36.92
N ALA A 72 -28.41 1.73 36.01
CA ALA A 72 -27.20 0.93 36.10
C ALA A 72 -25.96 1.80 35.86
N CYS A 73 -26.04 2.74 34.90
CA CYS A 73 -24.99 3.73 34.65
C CYS A 73 -25.08 4.93 35.60
N HIS A 74 -26.31 5.31 35.98
CA HIS A 74 -26.62 6.43 36.88
C HIS A 74 -27.22 5.95 38.22
N PRO A 75 -26.42 5.27 39.08
CA PRO A 75 -26.94 4.69 40.33
C PRO A 75 -27.45 5.75 41.32
N ASP A 76 -26.94 6.97 41.24
CA ASP A 76 -27.38 8.12 42.04
C ASP A 76 -28.79 8.61 41.68
N ARG A 77 -29.35 8.17 40.54
CA ARG A 77 -30.73 8.48 40.08
C ARG A 77 -31.76 7.44 40.53
N ARG A 78 -31.35 6.40 41.26
CA ARG A 78 -32.22 5.28 41.66
C ARG A 78 -33.22 5.63 42.77
N HIS A 79 -33.03 6.74 43.47
CA HIS A 79 -33.86 7.17 44.60
C HIS A 79 -34.52 8.53 44.35
N LEU A 80 -35.75 8.68 44.86
CA LEU A 80 -36.59 9.85 44.61
C LEU A 80 -36.05 11.15 45.22
N LEU A 81 -35.37 11.07 46.37
CA LEU A 81 -34.67 12.21 46.99
C LEU A 81 -33.15 12.13 46.76
N SER A 82 -32.73 11.96 45.51
CA SER A 82 -31.33 12.22 45.16
C SER A 82 -31.03 13.72 45.27
N ASN A 83 -29.76 14.08 45.50
CA ASN A 83 -29.32 15.49 45.48
C ASN A 83 -29.74 16.18 44.19
N TRP A 84 -29.71 15.46 43.07
CA TRP A 84 -30.11 15.95 41.77
C TRP A 84 -31.61 16.23 41.64
N THR A 85 -32.47 15.40 42.24
CA THR A 85 -33.92 15.65 42.25
C THR A 85 -34.24 16.90 43.05
N LEU A 86 -33.52 17.14 44.15
CA LEU A 86 -33.63 18.37 44.94
C LEU A 86 -33.14 19.58 44.14
N ASP A 87 -31.98 19.49 43.49
CA ASP A 87 -31.44 20.56 42.65
C ASP A 87 -32.38 20.92 41.51
N TYR A 88 -32.95 19.93 40.81
CA TYR A 88 -33.90 20.15 39.72
C TYR A 88 -35.15 20.91 40.18
N VAL A 89 -35.74 20.49 41.32
CA VAL A 89 -36.96 21.11 41.87
C VAL A 89 -36.71 22.52 42.43
N VAL A 90 -35.56 22.73 43.07
CA VAL A 90 -35.23 24.01 43.72
C VAL A 90 -34.73 25.06 42.74
N THR A 91 -33.95 24.68 41.74
CA THR A 91 -33.25 25.64 40.87
C THR A 91 -34.06 26.07 39.64
N SER A 92 -35.07 25.29 39.21
CA SER A 92 -35.99 25.59 38.09
C SER A 92 -35.29 26.11 36.81
N ARG A 93 -34.01 25.79 36.59
CA ARG A 93 -33.24 26.22 35.41
C ARG A 93 -33.36 25.16 34.32
N ASP A 94 -33.33 25.60 33.06
CA ASP A 94 -33.00 24.77 31.89
C ASP A 94 -31.53 24.33 32.00
N TRP A 95 -31.26 23.47 32.98
CA TRP A 95 -29.96 22.90 33.22
C TRP A 95 -29.78 21.76 32.24
N ARG A 96 -28.71 21.80 31.41
CA ARG A 96 -28.26 20.63 30.67
C ARG A 96 -27.52 19.75 31.67
N PRO A 97 -28.11 18.64 32.16
CA PRO A 97 -27.46 17.85 33.19
C PRO A 97 -26.12 17.34 32.64
N THR A 98 -25.01 17.72 33.27
CA THR A 98 -23.75 17.01 33.15
C THR A 98 -23.89 15.76 34.01
N THR A 99 -24.46 14.70 33.43
CA THR A 99 -24.50 13.42 34.11
C THR A 99 -23.19 12.71 33.88
N GLU A 100 -22.24 12.95 34.77
CA GLU A 100 -21.05 12.15 34.91
C GLU A 100 -21.46 10.68 35.12
N VAL A 101 -20.87 9.79 34.32
CA VAL A 101 -20.96 8.34 34.53
C VAL A 101 -19.62 7.91 35.06
N LYS A 102 -19.59 7.38 36.28
CA LYS A 102 -18.38 6.88 36.91
C LYS A 102 -17.89 5.62 36.21
N ASP A 103 -16.58 5.45 36.09
CA ASP A 103 -15.98 4.28 35.47
C ASP A 103 -16.36 2.97 36.18
N GLU A 104 -16.55 3.01 37.50
CA GLU A 104 -17.06 1.88 38.30
C GLU A 104 -18.39 1.34 37.78
N SER A 105 -19.28 2.22 37.29
CA SER A 105 -20.57 1.81 36.72
C SER A 105 -20.38 0.95 35.47
N CYS A 106 -19.35 1.24 34.67
CA CYS A 106 -18.99 0.44 33.49
C CYS A 106 -18.35 -0.89 33.91
N LEU A 107 -17.42 -0.86 34.86
CA LEU A 107 -16.67 -2.03 35.31
C LEU A 107 -17.54 -3.09 35.99
N ASN A 108 -18.69 -2.71 36.57
CA ASN A 108 -19.69 -3.64 37.09
C ASN A 108 -20.23 -4.66 36.06
N CYS A 109 -20.15 -4.33 34.76
CA CYS A 109 -20.54 -5.24 33.68
C CYS A 109 -19.36 -5.63 32.77
N HIS A 110 -18.28 -4.84 32.73
CA HIS A 110 -17.14 -5.01 31.84
C HIS A 110 -15.90 -5.66 32.50
N GLU A 111 -16.04 -6.29 33.68
CA GLU A 111 -14.95 -6.89 34.50
C GLU A 111 -14.06 -7.93 33.79
N ASN A 112 -14.55 -8.59 32.72
CA ASN A 112 -13.78 -9.58 31.95
C ASN A 112 -13.00 -9.00 30.75
N GLN A 113 -13.03 -7.69 30.53
CA GLN A 113 -12.18 -7.06 29.52
C GLN A 113 -10.78 -6.85 30.10
N THR A 114 -9.78 -7.44 29.45
CA THR A 114 -8.38 -7.24 29.81
C THR A 114 -7.96 -5.80 29.47
N LEU A 115 -8.08 -4.90 30.45
CA LEU A 115 -7.60 -3.52 30.35
C LEU A 115 -6.08 -3.43 30.09
N ASP A 116 -5.36 -4.52 30.36
CA ASP A 116 -3.91 -4.66 30.18
C ASP A 116 -3.51 -5.35 28.86
N THR A 117 -4.46 -5.57 27.93
CA THR A 117 -4.14 -6.13 26.61
C THR A 117 -4.38 -5.13 25.51
N GLU A 118 -3.47 -5.15 24.53
CA GLU A 118 -3.60 -4.42 23.26
C GLU A 118 -4.91 -4.81 22.56
N ALA A 119 -5.81 -3.85 22.44
CA ALA A 119 -7.04 -3.97 21.68
C ALA A 119 -6.80 -3.45 20.25
N HIS A 120 -7.26 -4.22 19.26
CA HIS A 120 -7.32 -3.74 17.88
C HIS A 120 -8.51 -2.81 17.71
N PHE A 121 -8.23 -1.53 17.54
CA PHE A 121 -9.18 -0.52 17.12
C PHE A 121 -9.14 -0.45 15.58
N GLU A 122 -10.32 -0.40 14.94
CA GLU A 122 -10.54 -0.41 13.47
C GLU A 122 -9.29 -0.35 12.55
N ARG A 123 -9.15 -1.31 11.62
CA ARG A 123 -7.96 -1.55 10.77
C ARG A 123 -6.75 -2.04 11.59
N ASP A 124 -5.57 -1.49 11.34
CA ASP A 124 -4.28 -1.84 11.96
C ASP A 124 -3.93 -0.94 13.17
N ILE A 125 -4.93 -0.34 13.85
CA ILE A 125 -4.68 0.55 14.98
C ILE A 125 -4.61 -0.21 16.30
N SER A 126 -3.44 -0.19 16.92
CA SER A 126 -3.18 -0.72 18.26
C SER A 126 -3.56 0.28 19.35
N PHE A 127 -4.34 -0.14 20.34
CA PHE A 127 -4.69 0.69 21.50
C PHE A 127 -4.62 -0.11 22.82
N ASP A 128 -4.06 0.50 23.86
CA ASP A 128 -3.92 -0.12 25.19
C ASP A 128 -4.51 0.80 26.28
N HIS A 129 -5.48 0.28 27.05
CA HIS A 129 -6.15 1.03 28.12
C HIS A 129 -5.21 1.27 29.32
N SER A 130 -4.30 0.36 29.62
CA SER A 130 -3.33 0.51 30.72
C SER A 130 -2.40 1.69 30.50
N VAL A 131 -2.00 1.92 29.24
CA VAL A 131 -1.18 3.07 28.87
C VAL A 131 -1.95 4.36 29.13
N HIS A 132 -3.23 4.44 28.75
CA HIS A 132 -4.03 5.67 28.79
C HIS A 132 -4.66 5.98 30.16
N LEU A 133 -5.02 4.97 30.95
CA LEU A 133 -5.73 5.13 32.23
C LEU A 133 -4.80 5.09 33.45
N SER A 134 -3.55 4.62 33.32
CA SER A 134 -2.63 4.46 34.47
C SER A 134 -2.12 5.77 35.08
N LYS A 135 -2.13 6.86 34.30
CA LYS A 135 -1.65 8.17 34.75
C LYS A 135 -2.33 9.30 33.97
N PRO A 136 -2.40 10.52 34.55
CA PRO A 136 -2.89 11.68 33.83
C PRO A 136 -2.08 11.95 32.56
N MET A 137 -2.79 12.09 31.44
CA MET A 137 -2.21 12.37 30.12
C MET A 137 -2.24 13.86 29.86
N ARG A 138 -1.05 14.49 29.80
CA ARG A 138 -0.91 15.95 29.62
C ARG A 138 -1.70 16.76 30.67
N GLY A 139 -1.79 16.25 31.90
CA GLY A 139 -2.53 16.86 33.01
C GLY A 139 -4.04 16.60 33.02
N VAL A 140 -4.54 15.75 32.11
CA VAL A 140 -5.94 15.34 32.05
C VAL A 140 -6.08 13.91 32.56
N GLU A 141 -6.98 13.69 33.51
CA GLU A 141 -7.39 12.34 33.93
C GLU A 141 -8.40 11.79 32.92
N LEU A 142 -8.10 10.63 32.35
CA LEU A 142 -8.95 10.01 31.34
C LEU A 142 -9.91 9.04 32.01
N HIS A 143 -11.18 9.12 31.60
CA HIS A 143 -12.25 8.23 32.03
C HIS A 143 -12.76 7.41 30.84
N CYS A 144 -13.52 6.34 31.09
CA CYS A 144 -14.11 5.53 30.03
C CYS A 144 -14.93 6.40 29.06
N THR A 145 -15.70 7.35 29.60
CA THR A 145 -16.55 8.27 28.81
C THR A 145 -15.78 9.34 28.05
N THR A 146 -14.49 9.54 28.33
CA THR A 146 -13.64 10.47 27.55
C THR A 146 -13.49 9.97 26.12
N CYS A 147 -13.27 8.67 25.95
CA CYS A 147 -13.17 8.03 24.64
C CYS A 147 -14.51 7.46 24.19
N HIS A 148 -15.23 6.74 25.06
CA HIS A 148 -16.56 6.17 24.79
C HIS A 148 -17.64 7.21 24.99
N ASN A 149 -17.80 8.11 24.03
CA ASN A 149 -18.72 9.24 24.14
C ASN A 149 -19.91 9.09 23.16
N HIS A 150 -20.78 10.10 23.13
CA HIS A 150 -22.01 10.12 22.34
C HIS A 150 -21.92 11.05 21.11
N ARG A 151 -20.71 11.46 20.70
CA ARG A 151 -20.53 12.41 19.60
C ARG A 151 -20.69 11.78 18.23
N VAL A 152 -20.44 10.47 18.09
CA VAL A 152 -20.61 9.76 16.81
C VAL A 152 -22.11 9.66 16.49
N PRO A 153 -22.60 10.31 15.41
CA PRO A 153 -24.03 10.39 15.10
C PRO A 153 -24.67 9.00 14.97
N GLY A 154 -25.81 8.79 15.64
CA GLY A 154 -26.53 7.52 15.60
C GLY A 154 -25.93 6.41 16.47
N SER A 155 -24.91 6.73 17.28
CA SER A 155 -24.32 5.79 18.23
C SER A 155 -24.22 6.37 19.64
N TYR A 156 -24.13 5.49 20.64
CA TYR A 156 -24.05 5.84 22.06
C TYR A 156 -22.89 5.07 22.68
N LEU A 157 -21.97 5.77 23.36
CA LEU A 157 -20.75 5.24 24.00
C LEU A 157 -19.81 4.51 23.02
N GLN A 158 -19.62 5.08 21.83
CA GLN A 158 -18.62 4.61 20.87
C GLN A 158 -17.35 5.46 20.94
N VAL A 159 -16.23 4.86 20.54
CA VAL A 159 -14.95 5.55 20.48
C VAL A 159 -14.92 6.46 19.26
N ASP A 160 -14.70 7.75 19.51
CA ASP A 160 -14.56 8.78 18.48
C ASP A 160 -13.07 9.04 18.19
N HIS A 161 -12.66 8.80 16.94
CA HIS A 161 -11.31 9.07 16.43
C HIS A 161 -10.79 10.47 16.76
N SER A 162 -11.69 11.47 16.81
CA SER A 162 -11.30 12.85 17.10
C SER A 162 -10.63 13.00 18.47
N SER A 163 -11.02 12.16 19.45
CA SER A 163 -10.45 12.16 20.81
C SER A 163 -8.96 11.83 20.79
N CYS A 164 -8.58 10.83 19.98
CA CYS A 164 -7.19 10.45 19.76
C CYS A 164 -6.42 11.60 19.11
N PHE A 165 -7.00 12.19 18.05
CA PHE A 165 -6.32 13.23 17.29
C PHE A 165 -6.08 14.50 18.11
N LEU A 166 -7.03 14.88 18.95
CA LEU A 166 -6.90 16.02 19.85
C LEU A 166 -5.65 15.91 20.75
N CYS A 167 -5.42 14.75 21.37
CA CYS A 167 -4.27 14.57 22.26
C CYS A 167 -2.96 14.36 21.51
N HIS A 168 -2.98 13.57 20.43
CA HIS A 168 -1.78 13.11 19.73
C HIS A 168 -1.27 14.07 18.65
N PHE A 169 -2.07 15.04 18.20
CA PHE A 169 -1.66 16.02 17.20
C PHE A 169 -1.69 17.47 17.68
N LYS A 170 -2.43 17.81 18.74
CA LYS A 170 -2.44 19.19 19.22
C LYS A 170 -1.05 19.64 19.71
N GLY A 171 -0.51 20.64 19.01
CA GLY A 171 0.79 21.25 19.28
C GLY A 171 1.98 20.53 18.64
N THR A 172 1.75 19.61 17.69
CA THR A 172 2.83 18.99 16.89
C THR A 172 3.17 19.83 15.67
N GLN A 173 4.36 19.61 15.10
CA GLN A 173 4.72 20.16 13.79
C GLN A 173 3.99 19.40 12.66
N PRO A 174 3.85 20.00 11.47
CA PRO A 174 3.32 19.31 10.29
C PRO A 174 4.02 17.96 10.04
N GLY A 175 3.24 16.93 9.72
CA GLY A 175 3.73 15.57 9.48
C GLY A 175 4.16 14.78 10.72
N GLN A 176 4.00 15.33 11.94
CA GLN A 176 4.39 14.67 13.19
C GLN A 176 3.20 14.39 14.12
N SER A 177 3.32 13.33 14.91
CA SER A 177 2.43 13.04 16.04
C SER A 177 3.24 12.98 17.34
N GLN A 178 2.59 13.26 18.48
CA GLN A 178 3.24 13.26 19.80
C GLN A 178 3.76 11.87 20.19
N SER A 179 3.05 10.83 19.79
CA SER A 179 3.41 9.44 20.05
C SER A 179 4.20 8.79 18.92
N GLY A 180 4.42 9.45 17.78
CA GLY A 180 4.93 8.80 16.57
C GLY A 180 3.86 8.00 15.81
N CYS A 181 3.96 7.95 14.49
CA CYS A 181 2.94 7.38 13.59
C CYS A 181 2.78 5.86 13.77
N GLN A 182 3.89 5.16 14.00
CA GLN A 182 3.96 3.70 14.07
C GLN A 182 3.24 3.14 15.31
N ASN A 183 3.16 3.92 16.38
CA ASN A 183 2.47 3.49 17.61
C ASN A 183 0.94 3.37 17.42
N CYS A 184 0.41 3.93 16.33
CA CYS A 184 -0.99 3.76 15.94
C CYS A 184 -1.17 2.99 14.63
N HIS A 185 -0.19 2.89 13.74
CA HIS A 185 -0.39 2.30 12.39
C HIS A 185 0.55 1.13 12.06
N GLY A 186 1.51 0.80 12.93
CA GLY A 186 2.61 -0.08 12.56
C GLY A 186 3.46 0.48 11.40
N ASN A 187 4.34 -0.35 10.85
CA ASN A 187 5.10 -0.03 9.64
C ASN A 187 4.35 -0.51 8.40
N PRO A 188 4.17 0.32 7.36
CA PRO A 188 3.55 -0.13 6.12
C PRO A 188 4.43 -1.21 5.45
N THR A 189 3.88 -2.40 5.26
CA THR A 189 4.60 -3.53 4.64
C THR A 189 4.32 -3.67 3.15
N GLU A 190 3.29 -3.02 2.64
CA GLU A 190 2.88 -3.11 1.25
C GLU A 190 3.63 -2.11 0.36
N SER A 191 4.00 -2.59 -0.83
CA SER A 191 4.54 -1.75 -1.88
C SER A 191 3.40 -1.13 -2.69
N VAL A 192 3.39 0.19 -2.80
CA VAL A 192 2.32 0.95 -3.45
C VAL A 192 2.72 1.32 -4.87
N ASP A 193 1.89 1.02 -5.86
CA ASP A 193 2.11 1.50 -7.23
C ASP A 193 1.67 2.96 -7.35
N HIS A 194 2.55 3.80 -7.89
CA HIS A 194 2.20 5.15 -8.33
C HIS A 194 2.69 5.37 -9.75
N GLN A 195 1.76 5.33 -10.72
CA GLN A 195 2.01 5.59 -12.14
C GLN A 195 3.08 4.66 -12.75
N GLY A 196 3.04 3.36 -12.40
CA GLY A 196 3.99 2.36 -12.92
C GLY A 196 5.28 2.25 -12.11
N PHE A 197 5.37 2.94 -10.98
CA PHE A 197 6.48 2.80 -10.03
C PHE A 197 6.00 2.14 -8.73
N GLN A 198 6.59 1.00 -8.39
CA GLN A 198 6.32 0.31 -7.13
C GLN A 198 7.19 0.89 -5.99
N PHE A 199 6.54 1.59 -5.07
CA PHE A 199 7.15 2.22 -3.89
C PHE A 199 7.04 1.30 -2.66
N SER A 200 8.16 0.74 -2.20
CA SER A 200 8.19 -0.08 -0.97
C SER A 200 8.57 0.76 0.25
N HIS A 201 7.60 1.01 1.14
CA HIS A 201 7.85 1.74 2.39
C HIS A 201 8.92 1.07 3.26
N GLN A 202 8.97 -0.27 3.29
CA GLN A 202 9.95 -1.03 4.07
C GLN A 202 11.39 -0.64 3.72
N SER A 203 11.71 -0.52 2.42
CA SER A 203 13.06 -0.15 1.98
C SER A 203 13.51 1.23 2.46
N TYR A 204 12.57 2.16 2.68
CA TYR A 204 12.86 3.51 3.17
C TYR A 204 12.86 3.59 4.71
N VAL A 205 12.03 2.78 5.37
CA VAL A 205 12.06 2.65 6.84
C VAL A 205 13.38 2.01 7.29
N ASP A 206 13.89 1.01 6.56
CA ASP A 206 15.14 0.31 6.90
C ASP A 206 16.37 1.23 6.86
N ILE A 207 16.35 2.26 6.01
CA ILE A 207 17.41 3.27 5.93
C ILE A 207 17.22 4.43 6.93
N GLY A 208 16.16 4.39 7.75
CA GLY A 208 15.91 5.35 8.83
C GLY A 208 15.18 6.62 8.42
N LEU A 209 14.50 6.63 7.26
CA LEU A 209 13.72 7.78 6.78
C LEU A 209 12.47 7.99 7.66
N GLN A 210 12.21 9.23 8.08
CA GLN A 210 11.06 9.56 8.92
C GLN A 210 9.80 9.77 8.07
N CYS A 211 8.64 9.34 8.56
CA CYS A 211 7.37 9.49 7.83
C CYS A 211 7.07 10.96 7.45
N SER A 212 7.43 11.89 8.34
CA SER A 212 7.24 13.34 8.14
C SER A 212 8.08 13.91 7.00
N GLU A 213 9.10 13.20 6.53
CA GLU A 213 9.91 13.65 5.38
C GLU A 213 9.16 13.49 4.06
N CYS A 214 8.10 12.66 4.01
CA CYS A 214 7.25 12.50 2.82
C CYS A 214 5.79 12.91 3.08
N HIS A 215 5.25 12.61 4.26
CA HIS A 215 3.88 12.89 4.67
C HIS A 215 3.78 14.21 5.44
N LEU A 216 3.90 15.33 4.72
CA LEU A 216 3.93 16.67 5.31
C LEU A 216 2.56 17.14 5.80
N ASP A 217 1.48 16.83 5.04
CA ASP A 217 0.13 17.29 5.37
C ASP A 217 -0.78 16.10 5.68
N VAL A 218 -0.84 15.80 6.99
CA VAL A 218 -1.62 14.70 7.55
C VAL A 218 -2.76 15.17 8.45
N LEU A 219 -2.97 16.49 8.59
CA LEU A 219 -3.93 17.07 9.52
C LEU A 219 -4.70 18.23 8.89
N LYS A 220 -6.01 18.31 9.17
CA LYS A 220 -6.81 19.52 8.98
C LYS A 220 -7.38 19.96 10.32
N GLY A 221 -7.23 21.25 10.63
CA GLY A 221 -7.63 21.84 11.91
C GLY A 221 -6.53 21.76 12.97
N ASP A 222 -6.58 22.65 13.95
CA ASP A 222 -5.56 22.82 15.01
C ASP A 222 -6.12 22.61 16.43
N ALA A 223 -7.42 22.30 16.55
CA ALA A 223 -8.16 22.24 17.80
C ALA A 223 -7.93 23.46 18.71
N ALA A 224 -7.77 24.65 18.13
CA ALA A 224 -7.73 25.88 18.91
C ALA A 224 -9.01 26.04 19.73
N VAL A 225 -8.87 26.66 20.91
CA VAL A 225 -10.00 27.02 21.78
C VAL A 225 -10.30 28.49 21.54
N PRO A 226 -11.39 28.81 20.84
CA PRO A 226 -11.83 30.19 20.74
C PRO A 226 -12.28 30.73 22.11
N GLN A 227 -12.05 32.01 22.38
CA GLN A 227 -12.51 32.63 23.64
C GLN A 227 -14.03 32.57 23.80
N GLU A 228 -14.76 32.64 22.69
CA GLU A 228 -16.21 32.57 22.68
C GLU A 228 -16.77 31.25 23.20
N ALA A 229 -16.01 30.15 23.15
CA ALA A 229 -16.43 28.87 23.72
C ALA A 229 -16.73 29.00 25.23
N CYS A 230 -15.98 29.86 25.93
CA CYS A 230 -16.14 30.10 27.36
C CYS A 230 -17.49 30.73 27.69
N PHE A 231 -18.03 31.57 26.79
CA PHE A 231 -19.28 32.30 27.00
C PHE A 231 -20.53 31.42 26.93
N THR A 232 -20.38 30.15 26.56
CA THR A 232 -21.46 29.15 26.66
C THR A 232 -21.91 28.94 28.11
N CYS A 233 -21.00 29.14 29.07
CA CYS A 233 -21.27 28.96 30.50
C CYS A 233 -20.88 30.16 31.37
N HIS A 234 -19.81 30.89 31.00
CA HIS A 234 -19.30 32.02 31.77
C HIS A 234 -19.86 33.35 31.24
N VAL A 235 -20.53 34.12 32.11
CA VAL A 235 -21.15 35.40 31.73
C VAL A 235 -20.14 36.56 31.71
N SER A 236 -19.00 36.43 32.41
CA SER A 236 -17.92 37.43 32.48
C SER A 236 -16.63 36.93 31.83
N ARG A 237 -15.76 37.86 31.40
CA ARG A 237 -14.40 37.53 30.92
C ARG A 237 -13.59 36.90 32.06
N GLN A 238 -13.02 35.72 31.81
CA GLN A 238 -12.18 35.01 32.76
C GLN A 238 -10.72 35.44 32.59
N GLU A 239 -10.11 35.97 33.66
CA GLU A 239 -8.70 36.42 33.64
C GLU A 239 -7.72 35.26 33.43
N SER A 240 -8.12 34.04 33.80
CA SER A 240 -7.29 32.83 33.75
C SER A 240 -7.37 32.04 32.43
N PHE A 241 -7.88 32.62 31.33
CA PHE A 241 -8.01 31.91 30.04
C PHE A 241 -6.69 31.31 29.53
N GLY A 242 -5.54 31.93 29.85
CA GLY A 242 -4.22 31.44 29.44
C GLY A 242 -3.61 30.35 30.33
N ASP A 243 -4.24 30.02 31.46
CA ASP A 243 -3.76 28.98 32.38
C ASP A 243 -4.39 27.63 32.03
N PHE A 244 -3.90 27.00 30.97
CA PHE A 244 -4.46 25.74 30.47
C PHE A 244 -4.50 24.60 31.50
N PRO A 245 -3.46 24.37 32.34
CA PRO A 245 -3.52 23.38 33.41
C PRO A 245 -4.67 23.63 34.38
N LEU A 246 -4.85 24.87 34.84
CA LEU A 246 -5.95 25.22 35.74
C LEU A 246 -7.32 25.03 35.06
N VAL A 247 -7.43 25.41 33.78
CA VAL A 247 -8.67 25.25 33.02
C VAL A 247 -9.03 23.76 32.90
N HIS A 248 -8.09 22.88 32.55
CA HIS A 248 -8.36 21.45 32.47
C HIS A 248 -8.65 20.82 33.84
N GLU A 249 -7.94 21.23 34.89
CA GLU A 249 -8.18 20.72 36.24
C GLU A 249 -9.61 21.02 36.71
N VAL A 250 -10.07 22.27 36.55
CA VAL A 250 -11.42 22.67 36.99
C VAL A 250 -12.49 22.06 36.09
N HIS A 251 -12.33 22.15 34.77
CA HIS A 251 -13.43 21.84 33.84
C HIS A 251 -13.43 20.38 33.39
N VAL A 252 -12.26 19.79 33.15
CA VAL A 252 -12.16 18.43 32.61
C VAL A 252 -12.02 17.41 33.75
N ASN A 253 -11.08 17.61 34.68
CA ASN A 253 -10.89 16.67 35.80
C ASN A 253 -11.96 16.85 36.89
N GLY A 254 -12.34 18.09 37.21
CA GLY A 254 -13.34 18.38 38.24
C GLY A 254 -14.78 18.19 37.76
N GLU A 255 -15.15 18.90 36.69
CA GLU A 255 -16.54 18.95 36.19
C GLU A 255 -16.82 18.00 35.01
N HIS A 256 -15.84 17.20 34.57
CA HIS A 256 -15.99 16.20 33.50
C HIS A 256 -16.57 16.75 32.19
N ILE A 257 -16.21 17.99 31.84
CA ILE A 257 -16.69 18.65 30.63
C ILE A 257 -16.00 18.06 29.40
N ASP A 258 -16.81 17.65 28.42
CA ASP A 258 -16.34 17.12 27.13
C ASP A 258 -15.40 18.11 26.41
N CYS A 259 -14.25 17.61 25.97
CA CYS A 259 -13.18 18.39 25.36
C CYS A 259 -13.65 19.27 24.19
N PHE A 260 -14.58 18.78 23.37
CA PHE A 260 -15.01 19.45 22.13
C PHE A 260 -16.10 20.49 22.37
N ARG A 261 -16.51 20.71 23.63
CA ARG A 261 -17.22 21.94 23.99
C ARG A 261 -16.33 23.18 23.90
N CYS A 262 -15.01 22.98 23.97
CA CYS A 262 -14.03 24.05 23.90
C CYS A 262 -13.08 23.89 22.71
N HIS A 263 -12.66 22.68 22.39
CA HIS A 263 -11.76 22.39 21.28
C HIS A 263 -12.48 22.21 19.95
N GLY A 264 -11.96 22.83 18.90
CA GLY A 264 -12.28 22.45 17.52
C GLY A 264 -11.84 21.02 17.20
N GLN A 265 -12.35 20.45 16.10
CA GLN A 265 -11.96 19.12 15.65
C GLN A 265 -10.67 19.14 14.84
N ILE A 266 -9.90 18.06 14.95
CA ILE A 266 -8.78 17.73 14.07
C ILE A 266 -9.24 16.56 13.21
N GLU A 267 -9.12 16.70 11.90
CA GLU A 267 -9.24 15.58 10.97
C GLU A 267 -7.84 15.06 10.65
N HIS A 268 -7.65 13.75 10.73
CA HIS A 268 -6.42 13.09 10.32
C HIS A 268 -6.66 12.24 9.06
N GLY A 269 -5.78 12.37 8.08
CA GLY A 269 -5.90 11.70 6.80
C GLY A 269 -4.76 12.06 5.85
N LYS A 270 -4.80 11.57 4.62
CA LYS A 270 -3.83 11.91 3.58
C LYS A 270 -4.32 13.16 2.84
N PHE A 271 -3.88 14.35 3.27
CA PHE A 271 -4.30 15.62 2.67
C PHE A 271 -3.27 16.19 1.68
N GLY A 272 -1.98 15.87 1.88
CA GLY A 272 -0.91 16.16 0.94
C GLY A 272 0.34 15.33 1.18
N LEU A 273 0.92 14.81 0.09
CA LEU A 273 2.32 14.35 0.05
C LEU A 273 3.20 15.53 -0.43
N ILE A 274 4.54 15.41 -0.42
CA ILE A 274 5.42 16.43 -1.02
C ILE A 274 4.84 16.88 -2.37
N SER A 275 4.33 18.11 -2.39
CA SER A 275 3.96 18.75 -3.63
C SER A 275 5.24 19.27 -4.23
N SER A 276 5.72 18.64 -5.30
CA SER A 276 6.73 19.21 -6.21
C SER A 276 6.31 20.58 -6.79
N LEU A 277 5.07 21.01 -6.51
CA LEU A 277 4.40 22.19 -7.01
C LEU A 277 4.19 23.31 -5.98
N GLU A 278 4.53 23.18 -4.69
CA GLU A 278 4.50 24.35 -3.78
C GLU A 278 5.78 25.20 -3.84
N VAL A 279 6.21 25.53 -5.05
CA VAL A 279 6.80 26.87 -5.24
C VAL A 279 5.62 27.81 -5.42
N ARG A 280 5.19 28.44 -4.32
CA ARG A 280 4.21 29.53 -4.33
C ARG A 280 4.59 30.51 -5.44
N CYS A 281 3.68 30.68 -6.39
CA CYS A 281 3.92 31.20 -7.73
C CYS A 281 4.64 32.56 -7.81
N GLU A 282 4.76 33.33 -6.73
CA GLU A 282 5.26 34.70 -6.77
C GLU A 282 6.59 34.98 -6.07
N VAL A 283 7.36 34.01 -5.55
CA VAL A 283 8.43 34.48 -4.66
C VAL A 283 9.57 35.25 -5.35
N CYS A 284 10.01 35.01 -6.62
CA CYS A 284 11.00 35.93 -7.27
C CYS A 284 11.38 35.73 -8.78
N HIS A 285 10.45 35.62 -9.75
CA HIS A 285 10.69 35.70 -11.22
C HIS A 285 11.26 34.47 -12.00
N VAL A 286 10.63 34.24 -13.16
CA VAL A 286 10.43 32.93 -13.82
C VAL A 286 11.08 32.85 -15.21
N LYS A 287 12.34 33.25 -15.37
CA LYS A 287 13.04 33.15 -16.69
C LYS A 287 14.42 32.50 -16.67
N LEU A 288 14.91 32.01 -15.53
CA LEU A 288 16.30 31.56 -15.39
C LEU A 288 16.51 30.04 -15.21
N HIS A 289 15.45 29.24 -15.13
CA HIS A 289 15.55 27.77 -14.98
C HIS A 289 14.58 27.00 -15.88
N THR A 290 14.31 27.52 -17.07
CA THR A 290 13.35 26.89 -18.00
C THR A 290 13.84 25.51 -18.45
N PRO A 291 15.08 25.36 -18.97
CA PRO A 291 15.55 24.07 -19.48
C PRO A 291 15.77 23.02 -18.39
N GLU A 292 16.36 23.37 -17.24
CA GLU A 292 16.61 22.39 -16.17
C GLU A 292 15.31 21.84 -15.58
N LYS A 293 14.33 22.73 -15.35
CA LYS A 293 13.01 22.36 -14.85
C LYS A 293 12.23 21.53 -15.86
N GLN A 294 12.24 21.94 -17.13
CA GLN A 294 11.58 21.21 -18.21
C GLN A 294 12.20 19.81 -18.38
N LEU A 295 13.53 19.71 -18.34
CA LEU A 295 14.24 18.44 -18.43
C LEU A 295 13.93 17.55 -17.21
N TYR A 296 13.91 18.10 -15.98
CA TYR A 296 13.51 17.38 -14.76
C TYR A 296 12.07 16.83 -14.85
N PHE A 297 11.17 17.63 -15.42
CA PHE A 297 9.78 17.24 -15.66
C PHE A 297 9.63 16.28 -16.83
N GLY A 298 10.70 16.07 -17.61
CA GLY A 298 10.65 15.22 -18.79
C GLY A 298 9.87 15.81 -19.94
N ALA A 299 9.68 17.13 -19.97
CA ALA A 299 8.84 17.80 -20.94
C ALA A 299 9.64 18.79 -21.77
N GLY A 300 9.22 19.01 -23.00
CA GLY A 300 9.76 20.06 -23.86
C GLY A 300 10.79 19.59 -24.89
N GLY A 301 11.23 18.33 -24.86
CA GLY A 301 12.00 17.74 -25.95
C GLY A 301 11.15 17.54 -27.22
N GLN A 302 11.80 17.52 -28.39
CA GLN A 302 11.13 17.33 -29.67
C GLN A 302 11.31 15.90 -30.19
N GLY A 303 10.22 15.33 -30.73
CA GLY A 303 10.25 14.06 -31.44
C GLY A 303 10.39 12.81 -30.56
N ILE A 304 10.28 12.96 -29.24
CA ILE A 304 10.23 11.89 -28.22
C ILE A 304 9.06 12.20 -27.27
N PRO A 305 8.29 11.20 -26.81
CA PRO A 305 7.29 11.39 -25.75
C PRO A 305 7.90 12.01 -24.49
N ASP A 306 7.08 12.75 -23.73
CA ASP A 306 7.50 13.29 -22.45
C ASP A 306 7.81 12.15 -21.46
N GLU A 307 8.97 12.19 -20.82
CA GLU A 307 9.41 11.18 -19.83
C GLU A 307 9.95 11.84 -18.55
N PRO A 308 9.10 12.01 -17.52
CA PRO A 308 9.51 12.66 -16.27
C PRO A 308 10.65 11.92 -15.56
N ALA A 309 11.54 12.68 -14.92
CA ALA A 309 12.63 12.09 -14.16
C ALA A 309 12.08 11.17 -13.07
N LYS A 310 12.72 10.02 -12.83
CA LYS A 310 12.25 9.08 -11.80
C LYS A 310 12.24 9.71 -10.40
N MET A 311 13.18 10.62 -10.12
CA MET A 311 13.18 11.43 -8.89
C MET A 311 11.99 12.41 -8.81
N PHE A 312 11.57 12.97 -9.95
CA PHE A 312 10.37 13.80 -10.02
C PHE A 312 9.09 12.99 -9.76
N LEU A 313 8.98 11.78 -10.32
CA LEU A 313 7.88 10.85 -10.05
C LEU A 313 7.85 10.43 -8.57
N ALA A 314 9.02 10.29 -7.94
CA ALA A 314 9.17 10.07 -6.51
C ALA A 314 8.97 11.35 -5.65
N GLN A 315 8.46 12.44 -6.25
CA GLN A 315 8.17 13.71 -5.60
C GLN A 315 9.38 14.42 -4.96
N VAL A 316 10.60 14.13 -5.41
CA VAL A 316 11.79 14.85 -4.92
C VAL A 316 11.74 16.30 -5.41
N SER A 317 11.72 17.25 -4.47
CA SER A 317 11.76 18.69 -4.75
C SER A 317 13.19 19.17 -5.04
N CYS A 318 13.32 20.35 -5.63
CA CYS A 318 14.62 20.91 -6.00
C CYS A 318 15.56 21.07 -4.78
N ASP A 319 15.02 21.50 -3.64
CA ASP A 319 15.75 21.70 -2.39
C ASP A 319 16.12 20.37 -1.69
N GLY A 320 15.46 19.27 -2.04
CA GLY A 320 15.86 17.92 -1.65
C GLY A 320 17.29 17.60 -2.10
N CYS A 321 17.66 18.03 -3.31
CA CYS A 321 19.03 17.93 -3.83
C CYS A 321 19.87 19.19 -3.49
N HIS A 322 19.30 20.40 -3.66
CA HIS A 322 19.98 21.68 -3.54
C HIS A 322 19.82 22.34 -2.15
N SER A 323 20.17 21.62 -1.09
CA SER A 323 19.78 21.96 0.29
C SER A 323 20.58 23.08 0.99
N LYS A 324 21.72 23.57 0.46
CA LYS A 324 22.49 24.71 1.04
C LYS A 324 23.24 25.51 -0.04
N GLY A 325 22.69 26.67 -0.40
CA GLY A 325 23.31 27.63 -1.31
C GLY A 325 24.58 28.24 -0.72
N GLU A 326 25.75 27.73 -1.12
CA GLU A 326 26.93 28.58 -1.23
C GLU A 326 26.77 29.37 -2.53
N ALA A 327 26.61 30.69 -2.43
CA ALA A 327 26.52 31.55 -3.60
C ALA A 327 27.85 31.47 -4.37
N ILE A 328 27.82 30.81 -5.53
CA ILE A 328 28.95 30.81 -6.47
C ILE A 328 28.92 32.12 -7.26
N GLY A 329 29.36 33.20 -6.60
CA GLY A 329 29.56 34.52 -7.19
C GLY A 329 28.28 35.27 -7.60
N GLU A 330 28.43 36.57 -7.84
CA GLU A 330 27.40 37.39 -8.50
C GLU A 330 27.33 36.96 -9.98
N VAL A 331 26.32 36.17 -10.32
CA VAL A 331 25.87 36.04 -11.70
C VAL A 331 24.92 37.21 -11.96
N GLU A 332 25.20 38.01 -13.00
CA GLU A 332 24.31 39.08 -13.46
C GLU A 332 22.88 38.54 -13.53
N PHE A 333 21.95 39.19 -12.82
CA PHE A 333 20.54 38.82 -12.63
C PHE A 333 20.20 37.77 -11.55
N GLY A 334 20.86 37.79 -10.39
CA GLY A 334 20.25 37.37 -9.12
C GLY A 334 19.85 35.89 -8.98
N ALA A 335 20.24 35.03 -9.92
CA ALA A 335 20.14 33.60 -9.76
C ALA A 335 21.19 33.14 -8.75
N LEU A 336 20.75 32.79 -7.54
CA LEU A 336 21.55 32.02 -6.59
C LEU A 336 21.86 30.66 -7.23
N ALA A 337 23.03 30.51 -7.82
CA ALA A 337 23.51 29.21 -8.25
C ALA A 337 23.74 28.35 -6.98
N MET A 338 22.80 27.46 -6.70
CA MET A 338 22.86 26.56 -5.54
C MET A 338 23.67 25.32 -5.89
N LYS A 339 24.78 25.10 -5.20
CA LYS A 339 25.60 23.90 -5.38
C LYS A 339 24.96 22.69 -4.70
N THR A 340 24.72 21.62 -5.45
CA THR A 340 24.36 20.30 -4.90
C THR A 340 25.55 19.77 -4.10
N ARG A 341 25.27 19.24 -2.90
CA ARG A 341 26.23 18.52 -2.07
C ARG A 341 26.06 17.03 -2.32
N ARG A 342 27.16 16.29 -2.51
CA ARG A 342 27.13 14.84 -2.76
C ARG A 342 26.39 14.08 -1.66
N GLU A 343 26.50 14.61 -0.45
CA GLU A 343 25.85 14.12 0.76
C GLU A 343 24.32 14.18 0.68
N SER A 344 23.73 15.04 -0.17
CA SER A 344 22.28 15.08 -0.38
C SER A 344 21.75 13.75 -0.93
N CYS A 345 22.53 13.08 -1.80
CA CYS A 345 22.14 11.81 -2.41
C CYS A 345 22.05 10.69 -1.36
N LEU A 346 22.98 10.67 -0.40
CA LEU A 346 23.09 9.63 0.64
C LEU A 346 21.98 9.68 1.69
N LYS A 347 21.16 10.75 1.69
CA LYS A 347 19.98 10.82 2.57
C LYS A 347 18.89 9.82 2.15
N CYS A 348 18.78 9.55 0.85
CA CYS A 348 17.75 8.70 0.28
C CYS A 348 18.32 7.44 -0.39
N HIS A 349 19.60 7.46 -0.78
CA HIS A 349 20.25 6.35 -1.48
C HIS A 349 21.41 5.75 -0.69
N GLY A 350 21.69 4.48 -0.94
CA GLY A 350 22.85 3.79 -0.37
C GLY A 350 24.21 4.30 -0.90
N PRO A 351 25.33 3.81 -0.33
CA PRO A 351 26.67 4.19 -0.76
C PRO A 351 26.92 3.98 -2.26
N GLY A 352 27.62 4.91 -2.92
CA GLY A 352 27.95 4.85 -4.35
C GLY A 352 27.11 5.78 -5.24
N TYR A 353 25.90 6.15 -4.80
CA TYR A 353 25.03 7.08 -5.52
C TYR A 353 25.55 8.54 -5.49
N ASP A 354 26.27 8.89 -4.45
CA ASP A 354 26.98 10.17 -4.31
C ASP A 354 28.08 10.34 -5.38
N LEU A 355 28.76 9.25 -5.73
CA LEU A 355 29.77 9.20 -6.80
C LEU A 355 29.15 9.11 -8.20
N MET A 356 27.94 8.55 -8.31
CA MET A 356 27.22 8.46 -9.59
C MET A 356 26.91 9.85 -10.17
N LEU A 357 26.59 10.83 -9.31
CA LEU A 357 26.42 12.22 -9.74
C LEU A 357 27.69 12.78 -10.41
N ASP A 358 28.88 12.43 -9.91
CA ASP A 358 30.14 12.87 -10.53
C ASP A 358 30.34 12.26 -11.91
N ASP A 359 29.97 10.98 -12.07
CA ASP A 359 30.02 10.31 -13.36
C ASP A 359 29.07 10.98 -14.35
N TRP A 360 27.86 11.36 -13.95
CA TRP A 360 26.94 12.12 -14.80
C TRP A 360 27.50 13.48 -15.21
N ILE A 361 28.04 14.25 -14.26
CA ILE A 361 28.65 15.56 -14.51
C ILE A 361 29.84 15.42 -15.48
N ARG A 362 30.65 14.37 -15.33
CA ARG A 362 31.83 14.11 -16.15
C ARG A 362 31.48 13.61 -17.55
N LEU A 363 30.45 12.78 -17.69
CA LEU A 363 30.09 12.14 -18.96
C LEU A 363 29.15 13.00 -19.83
N ALA A 364 28.38 13.92 -19.24
CA ALA A 364 27.51 14.79 -20.02
C ALA A 364 28.25 15.63 -21.08
N PRO A 365 29.38 16.30 -20.78
CA PRO A 365 30.18 16.98 -21.80
C PRO A 365 30.74 16.04 -22.87
N VAL A 366 31.06 14.80 -22.53
CA VAL A 366 31.57 13.80 -23.49
C VAL A 366 30.50 13.49 -24.53
N MET A 367 29.26 13.22 -24.10
CA MET A 367 28.13 12.96 -25.00
C MET A 367 27.79 14.16 -25.88
N LEU A 368 27.80 15.38 -25.33
CA LEU A 368 27.58 16.58 -26.12
C LEU A 368 28.72 16.77 -27.16
N SER A 369 29.97 16.54 -26.76
CA SER A 369 31.13 16.72 -27.64
C SER A 369 31.21 15.73 -28.79
N SER A 370 30.61 14.54 -28.68
CA SER A 370 30.57 13.58 -29.81
C SER A 370 29.55 14.00 -30.88
N LEU A 371 28.45 14.63 -30.48
CA LEU A 371 27.39 15.07 -31.39
C LEU A 371 27.66 16.47 -32.01
N GLU A 372 28.28 17.38 -31.26
CA GLU A 372 28.44 18.78 -31.67
C GLU A 372 29.18 19.01 -33.01
N PRO A 373 30.29 18.31 -33.33
CA PRO A 373 30.97 18.47 -34.61
C PRO A 373 30.09 18.07 -35.79
N HIS A 374 29.34 16.98 -35.64
CA HIS A 374 28.42 16.46 -36.65
C HIS A 374 27.25 17.41 -36.89
N LEU A 375 26.70 17.98 -35.82
CA LEU A 375 25.65 18.99 -35.88
C LEU A 375 26.13 20.23 -36.64
N ARG A 376 27.29 20.80 -36.26
CA ARG A 376 27.88 21.97 -36.95
C ARG A 376 28.16 21.72 -38.44
N GLN A 377 28.71 20.54 -38.77
CA GLN A 377 28.98 20.16 -40.15
C GLN A 377 27.69 20.09 -40.98
N THR A 378 26.65 19.47 -40.42
CA THR A 378 25.36 19.27 -41.10
C THR A 378 24.63 20.60 -41.28
N GLU A 379 24.63 21.48 -40.28
CA GLU A 379 24.09 22.85 -40.38
C GLU A 379 24.81 23.68 -41.45
N SER A 380 26.14 23.56 -41.55
CA SER A 380 26.89 24.26 -42.58
C SER A 380 26.54 23.77 -43.99
N ALA A 381 26.35 22.45 -44.15
CA ALA A 381 25.93 21.87 -45.42
C ALA A 381 24.49 22.25 -45.78
N LEU A 382 23.60 22.33 -44.79
CA LEU A 382 22.23 22.82 -44.96
C LEU A 382 22.20 24.25 -45.49
N ARG A 383 22.89 25.18 -44.83
CA ARG A 383 22.99 26.58 -45.28
C ARG A 383 23.55 26.70 -46.70
N ALA A 384 24.56 25.89 -47.04
CA ALA A 384 25.14 25.88 -48.37
C ALA A 384 24.18 25.32 -49.43
N ALA A 385 23.33 24.34 -49.07
CA ALA A 385 22.32 23.80 -49.97
C ALA A 385 21.15 24.77 -50.19
N GLU A 386 20.70 25.46 -49.13
CA GLU A 386 19.68 26.52 -49.20
C GLU A 386 20.13 27.69 -50.08
N ALA A 387 21.39 28.14 -49.91
CA ALA A 387 21.96 29.21 -50.74
C ALA A 387 22.04 28.85 -52.24
N ARG A 388 22.06 27.55 -52.56
CA ARG A 388 22.05 27.02 -53.94
C ARG A 388 20.62 26.76 -54.46
N GLY A 389 19.58 27.09 -53.70
CA GLY A 389 18.18 26.89 -54.09
C GLY A 389 17.75 25.43 -54.18
N ARG A 390 18.42 24.51 -53.47
CA ARG A 390 17.99 23.10 -53.40
C ARG A 390 16.80 22.99 -52.43
N ASP A 391 15.84 22.13 -52.74
CA ASP A 391 14.80 21.78 -51.76
C ASP A 391 15.40 20.89 -50.68
N VAL A 392 15.54 21.48 -49.49
CA VAL A 392 16.06 20.83 -48.28
C VAL A 392 15.09 20.95 -47.11
N SER A 393 13.81 21.15 -47.40
CA SER A 393 12.75 21.31 -46.39
C SER A 393 12.75 20.21 -45.32
N THR A 394 12.87 18.94 -45.76
CA THR A 394 12.91 17.78 -44.85
C THR A 394 14.20 17.73 -44.02
N ALA A 395 15.34 18.04 -44.65
CA ALA A 395 16.63 18.08 -43.96
C ALA A 395 16.70 19.24 -42.95
N ARG A 396 16.07 20.39 -43.25
CA ARG A 396 15.96 21.53 -42.35
C ARG A 396 15.22 21.15 -41.07
N VAL A 397 14.03 20.57 -41.18
CA VAL A 397 13.25 20.13 -40.00
C VAL A 397 14.05 19.18 -39.11
N ALA A 398 14.74 18.20 -39.72
CA ALA A 398 15.55 17.25 -38.96
C ALA A 398 16.75 17.90 -38.26
N VAL A 399 17.43 18.85 -38.91
CA VAL A 399 18.57 19.58 -38.31
C VAL A 399 18.09 20.54 -37.22
N GLU A 400 16.96 21.22 -37.40
CA GLU A 400 16.35 22.09 -36.39
C GLU A 400 15.92 21.30 -35.15
N GLU A 401 15.27 20.14 -35.32
CA GLU A 401 14.93 19.24 -34.21
C GLU A 401 16.19 18.79 -33.45
N ALA A 402 17.23 18.36 -34.18
CA ALA A 402 18.48 17.90 -33.58
C ALA A 402 19.20 19.00 -32.79
N ARG A 403 19.23 20.23 -33.33
CA ARG A 403 19.78 21.42 -32.68
C ARG A 403 19.00 21.77 -31.43
N TYR A 404 17.67 21.82 -31.51
CA TYR A 404 16.82 22.14 -30.38
C TYR A 404 17.06 21.18 -29.22
N ASN A 405 17.02 19.87 -29.48
CA ASN A 405 17.24 18.86 -28.44
C ASN A 405 18.66 18.92 -27.86
N TYR A 406 19.68 19.17 -28.70
CA TYR A 406 21.06 19.33 -28.22
C TYR A 406 21.20 20.52 -27.27
N ASP A 407 20.66 21.69 -27.65
CA ASP A 407 20.72 22.90 -26.82
C ASP A 407 19.88 22.73 -25.54
N PHE A 408 18.71 22.09 -25.65
CA PHE A 408 17.84 21.79 -24.51
C PHE A 408 18.52 20.89 -23.46
N VAL A 409 19.22 19.83 -23.88
CA VAL A 409 19.97 18.96 -22.97
C VAL A 409 21.21 19.67 -22.40
N LYS A 410 21.90 20.46 -23.23
CA LYS A 410 23.07 21.24 -22.81
C LYS A 410 22.70 22.24 -21.71
N ASP A 411 21.62 23.00 -21.91
CA ASP A 411 21.17 24.01 -20.96
C ASP A 411 20.45 23.38 -19.76
N GLY A 412 19.66 22.33 -19.99
CA GLY A 412 18.91 21.62 -18.94
C GLY A 412 19.76 20.74 -18.05
N ARG A 413 21.01 20.45 -18.43
CA ARG A 413 21.97 19.57 -17.75
C ARG A 413 21.42 18.16 -17.54
N LEU A 414 22.06 17.20 -18.19
CA LEU A 414 21.74 15.77 -18.13
C LEU A 414 21.46 15.22 -16.71
N THR A 415 22.10 15.76 -15.67
CA THR A 415 21.90 15.34 -14.27
C THR A 415 20.47 15.45 -13.75
N HIS A 416 19.64 16.35 -14.31
CA HIS A 416 18.25 16.49 -13.89
C HIS A 416 17.38 15.34 -14.42
N ASN A 417 17.65 14.83 -15.62
CA ASN A 417 16.96 13.66 -16.13
C ASN A 417 17.86 12.88 -17.10
N PRO A 418 18.72 11.98 -16.57
CA PRO A 418 19.72 11.29 -17.38
C PRO A 418 19.12 10.46 -18.53
N PHE A 419 18.00 9.78 -18.29
CA PHE A 419 17.33 8.93 -19.28
C PHE A 419 16.79 9.77 -20.44
N TYR A 420 15.90 10.72 -20.14
CA TYR A 420 15.31 11.60 -21.15
C TYR A 420 16.37 12.40 -21.92
N ALA A 421 17.41 12.88 -21.23
CA ALA A 421 18.51 13.60 -21.88
C ALA A 421 19.29 12.72 -22.88
N ILE A 422 19.55 11.46 -22.55
CA ILE A 422 20.25 10.53 -23.45
C ILE A 422 19.39 10.23 -24.67
N ASP A 423 18.10 9.99 -24.48
CA ASP A 423 17.18 9.71 -25.58
C ASP A 423 17.06 10.89 -26.54
N LEU A 424 16.99 12.12 -26.01
CA LEU A 424 17.02 13.34 -26.82
C LEU A 424 18.30 13.47 -27.63
N LEU A 425 19.46 13.16 -27.05
CA LEU A 425 20.74 13.20 -27.78
C LEU A 425 20.85 12.11 -28.85
N LYS A 426 20.37 10.88 -28.56
CA LYS A 426 20.31 9.79 -29.54
C LYS A 426 19.39 10.15 -30.70
N ARG A 427 18.21 10.70 -30.40
CA ARG A 427 17.28 11.20 -31.41
C ARG A 427 17.90 12.29 -32.28
N SER A 428 18.62 13.23 -31.69
CA SER A 428 19.37 14.23 -32.47
C SER A 428 20.38 13.56 -33.40
N GLY A 429 21.10 12.54 -32.94
CA GLY A 429 21.98 11.72 -33.77
C GLY A 429 21.25 11.10 -34.97
N ASP A 430 20.12 10.43 -34.74
CA ASP A 430 19.33 9.80 -35.80
C ASP A 430 18.78 10.80 -36.81
N ARG A 431 18.31 11.96 -36.34
CA ARG A 431 17.84 13.04 -37.21
C ARG A 431 18.95 13.60 -38.10
N LEU A 432 20.15 13.79 -37.54
CA LEU A 432 21.30 14.20 -38.33
C LEU A 432 21.70 13.14 -39.35
N LYS A 433 21.74 11.86 -38.93
CA LYS A 433 22.03 10.73 -39.81
C LYS A 433 21.10 10.73 -41.03
N ALA A 434 19.79 10.88 -40.81
CA ALA A 434 18.79 10.93 -41.87
C ALA A 434 18.90 12.17 -42.78
N ALA A 435 19.31 13.33 -42.25
CA ALA A 435 19.43 14.58 -43.02
C ALA A 435 20.67 14.63 -43.92
N ARG A 436 21.76 13.97 -43.50
CA ARG A 436 23.09 14.09 -44.12
C ARG A 436 23.16 13.67 -45.60
N PRO A 437 22.55 12.56 -46.06
CA PRO A 437 22.58 12.18 -47.47
C PRO A 437 21.99 13.24 -48.40
N ALA A 438 20.88 13.87 -48.00
CA ALA A 438 20.24 14.94 -48.78
C ALA A 438 21.13 16.20 -48.92
N LEU A 439 22.07 16.36 -47.98
CA LEU A 439 23.03 17.47 -47.95
C LEU A 439 24.39 17.12 -48.58
N GLY A 440 24.53 15.90 -49.14
CA GLY A 440 25.78 15.43 -49.75
C GLY A 440 26.87 15.08 -48.74
N LEU A 441 26.49 14.73 -47.50
CA LEU A 441 27.38 14.26 -46.45
C LEU A 441 27.24 12.74 -46.27
N SER A 442 28.29 12.09 -45.72
CA SER A 442 28.22 10.68 -45.35
C SER A 442 27.21 10.47 -44.23
N GLU A 443 26.41 9.40 -44.33
CA GLU A 443 25.49 8.96 -43.28
C GLU A 443 26.24 8.46 -42.03
N GLN A 444 27.46 7.95 -42.20
CA GLN A 444 28.27 7.49 -41.08
C GLN A 444 28.71 8.68 -40.21
N MET A 445 28.49 8.53 -38.90
CA MET A 445 28.89 9.47 -37.87
C MET A 445 29.47 8.68 -36.70
N ASP A 446 30.54 9.21 -36.11
CA ASP A 446 31.09 8.66 -34.88
C ASP A 446 30.48 9.39 -33.68
N LEU A 447 29.49 8.76 -33.04
CA LEU A 447 28.83 9.30 -31.85
C LEU A 447 29.51 8.87 -30.54
N GLY A 448 30.64 8.16 -30.62
CA GLY A 448 31.32 7.56 -29.48
C GLY A 448 30.54 6.41 -28.84
N GLN A 449 31.13 5.80 -27.81
CA GLN A 449 30.57 4.59 -27.17
C GLN A 449 29.24 4.83 -26.45
N LEU A 450 29.06 6.01 -25.83
CA LEU A 450 27.89 6.32 -24.99
C LEU A 450 26.60 6.53 -25.79
N LEU A 451 26.69 7.20 -26.94
CA LEU A 451 25.53 7.50 -27.79
C LEU A 451 25.43 6.57 -29.00
N GLY A 452 26.54 5.98 -29.44
CA GLY A 452 26.59 5.12 -30.63
C GLY A 452 26.01 3.71 -30.44
N GLN A 453 25.86 3.25 -29.20
CA GLN A 453 25.25 1.96 -28.86
C GLN A 453 23.91 2.16 -28.11
N SER A 454 22.97 1.21 -28.26
CA SER A 454 21.65 1.29 -27.61
C SER A 454 21.75 1.32 -26.08
N ASP A 455 22.78 0.71 -25.51
CA ASP A 455 22.98 0.50 -24.07
C ASP A 455 24.36 0.99 -23.57
N GLY A 456 25.17 1.62 -24.43
CA GLY A 456 26.55 2.03 -24.10
C GLY A 456 26.66 3.00 -22.92
N TYR A 457 25.54 3.60 -22.51
CA TYR A 457 25.42 4.47 -21.35
C TYR A 457 25.12 3.73 -20.04
N CYS A 458 24.53 2.52 -20.08
CA CYS A 458 24.06 1.79 -18.90
C CYS A 458 25.21 1.52 -17.91
N GLN A 459 26.32 0.99 -18.41
CA GLN A 459 27.49 0.69 -17.59
C GLN A 459 28.18 1.95 -17.06
N SER A 460 28.32 2.98 -17.91
CA SER A 460 29.13 4.16 -17.59
C SER A 460 28.41 5.17 -16.70
N LEU A 461 27.10 5.36 -16.89
CA LEU A 461 26.32 6.32 -16.11
C LEU A 461 25.68 5.71 -14.87
N CYS A 462 25.31 4.43 -14.88
CA CYS A 462 24.45 3.86 -13.82
C CYS A 462 25.12 2.69 -13.09
N HIS A 463 25.65 1.70 -13.82
CA HIS A 463 26.18 0.46 -13.23
C HIS A 463 27.69 0.48 -12.93
N SER A 464 28.35 1.63 -13.03
CA SER A 464 29.76 1.80 -12.66
C SER A 464 29.97 1.82 -11.14
N ARG A 465 28.95 2.29 -10.39
CA ARG A 465 28.99 2.47 -8.93
C ARG A 465 28.02 1.57 -8.17
N ILE A 466 27.00 1.07 -8.86
CA ILE A 466 26.02 0.14 -8.30
C ILE A 466 26.39 -1.25 -8.83
N PRO A 467 27.04 -2.10 -8.00
CA PRO A 467 27.54 -3.38 -8.46
C PRO A 467 26.37 -4.26 -8.91
N ARG A 468 26.45 -4.71 -10.16
CA ARG A 468 25.61 -5.79 -10.66
C ARG A 468 26.14 -7.11 -10.07
N PRO A 469 25.26 -8.06 -9.70
CA PRO A 469 25.73 -9.40 -9.34
C PRO A 469 26.43 -10.04 -10.54
N ASP A 470 27.62 -10.60 -10.32
CA ASP A 470 28.35 -11.33 -11.37
C ASP A 470 27.55 -12.52 -11.89
N GLU A 471 26.75 -13.13 -11.02
CA GLU A 471 25.84 -14.23 -11.32
C GLU A 471 24.47 -13.97 -10.68
N VAL A 472 23.40 -14.27 -11.43
CA VAL A 472 22.02 -14.28 -10.92
C VAL A 472 21.37 -15.63 -11.21
N THR A 473 20.39 -16.02 -10.39
CA THR A 473 19.61 -17.23 -10.67
C THR A 473 18.42 -16.87 -11.56
N TYR A 474 18.35 -17.45 -12.76
CA TYR A 474 17.17 -17.40 -13.63
C TYR A 474 16.46 -18.75 -13.57
N GLU A 475 15.26 -18.77 -13.00
CA GLU A 475 14.51 -19.97 -12.62
C GLU A 475 15.29 -20.93 -11.70
N ARG A 476 16.06 -21.86 -12.28
CA ARG A 476 16.93 -22.81 -11.56
C ARG A 476 18.36 -22.81 -12.12
N MET A 477 18.69 -21.86 -12.98
CA MET A 477 19.95 -21.79 -13.70
C MET A 477 20.81 -20.65 -13.18
N ALA A 478 22.11 -20.89 -13.05
CA ALA A 478 23.10 -19.85 -12.86
C ALA A 478 23.26 -19.06 -14.17
N PHE A 479 23.06 -17.75 -14.11
CA PHE A 479 23.23 -16.82 -15.22
C PHE A 479 24.40 -15.86 -14.94
N PRO A 480 25.59 -16.09 -15.53
CA PRO A 480 26.74 -15.22 -15.35
C PRO A 480 26.66 -13.99 -16.27
N HIS A 481 26.47 -12.79 -15.71
CA HIS A 481 26.36 -11.56 -16.51
C HIS A 481 27.64 -11.23 -17.29
N THR A 482 28.81 -11.50 -16.70
CA THR A 482 30.11 -11.18 -17.31
C THR A 482 30.32 -11.94 -18.62
N MET A 483 30.02 -13.24 -18.64
CA MET A 483 30.09 -14.06 -19.85
C MET A 483 29.17 -13.50 -20.95
N HIS A 484 27.92 -13.17 -20.62
CA HIS A 484 26.96 -12.70 -21.61
C HIS A 484 27.27 -11.28 -22.12
N THR A 485 27.70 -10.37 -21.24
CA THR A 485 27.89 -8.96 -21.60
C THR A 485 29.29 -8.62 -22.08
N GLN A 486 30.33 -9.31 -21.60
CA GLN A 486 31.73 -9.04 -21.95
C GLN A 486 32.29 -10.05 -22.95
N ASP A 487 32.11 -11.36 -22.72
CA ASP A 487 32.70 -12.38 -23.59
C ASP A 487 31.89 -12.59 -24.87
N LEU A 488 30.56 -12.53 -24.76
CA LEU A 488 29.62 -12.66 -25.89
C LEU A 488 29.13 -11.32 -26.45
N GLU A 489 29.60 -10.21 -25.87
CA GLU A 489 29.27 -8.82 -26.25
C GLU A 489 27.77 -8.56 -26.45
N GLN A 490 26.90 -9.21 -25.67
CA GLN A 490 25.45 -9.03 -25.78
C GLN A 490 25.02 -7.69 -25.18
N PRO A 491 24.22 -6.88 -25.91
CA PRO A 491 23.64 -5.66 -25.36
C PRO A 491 22.78 -5.94 -24.12
N CYS A 492 22.84 -5.03 -23.14
CA CYS A 492 22.00 -5.07 -21.93
C CYS A 492 20.52 -5.09 -22.31
N THR A 493 20.15 -4.38 -23.37
CA THR A 493 18.77 -4.29 -23.88
C THR A 493 18.24 -5.58 -24.51
N SER A 494 19.10 -6.58 -24.75
CA SER A 494 18.66 -7.91 -25.20
C SER A 494 17.93 -8.69 -24.09
N CYS A 495 18.11 -8.30 -22.83
CA CYS A 495 17.52 -8.97 -21.67
C CYS A 495 16.84 -8.02 -20.67
N HIS A 496 17.26 -6.75 -20.63
CA HIS A 496 16.71 -5.74 -19.73
C HIS A 496 15.95 -4.66 -20.49
N GLU A 497 14.75 -4.33 -20.02
CA GLU A 497 13.99 -3.21 -20.54
C GLU A 497 14.39 -1.90 -19.82
N PRO A 498 14.87 -0.88 -20.55
CA PRO A 498 15.29 0.40 -19.94
C PRO A 498 14.17 1.16 -19.24
N ASP A 499 12.91 0.99 -19.64
CA ASP A 499 11.82 1.76 -19.04
C ASP A 499 11.38 1.17 -17.69
N ASN A 500 11.58 -0.14 -17.52
CA ASN A 500 11.15 -0.94 -16.38
C ASN A 500 12.35 -1.45 -15.56
N HIS A 501 13.28 -0.56 -15.20
CA HIS A 501 14.44 -0.90 -14.36
C HIS A 501 13.98 -1.65 -13.08
N ARG A 502 14.43 -2.92 -12.94
CA ARG A 502 14.10 -3.96 -11.92
C ARG A 502 13.06 -5.01 -12.31
N LEU A 503 12.38 -4.88 -13.45
CA LEU A 503 11.55 -5.95 -14.01
C LEU A 503 12.33 -6.56 -15.18
N GLY A 504 13.03 -7.66 -14.90
CA GLY A 504 13.67 -8.45 -15.95
C GLY A 504 12.61 -9.17 -16.77
N VAL A 505 12.29 -8.65 -17.96
CA VAL A 505 11.44 -9.35 -18.94
C VAL A 505 12.33 -10.28 -19.77
N VAL A 506 12.96 -11.25 -19.12
CA VAL A 506 13.77 -12.27 -19.80
C VAL A 506 12.86 -13.42 -20.17
N GLU A 507 12.52 -13.52 -21.45
CA GLU A 507 11.74 -14.64 -21.99
C GLU A 507 12.65 -15.83 -22.31
N ARG A 508 12.18 -17.06 -22.06
CA ARG A 508 12.92 -18.28 -22.45
C ARG A 508 13.24 -18.35 -23.94
N GLN A 509 12.51 -17.62 -24.78
CA GLN A 509 12.73 -17.62 -26.21
C GLN A 509 14.06 -16.98 -26.60
N SER A 510 14.47 -15.88 -25.96
CA SER A 510 15.74 -15.21 -26.27
C SER A 510 16.95 -16.10 -25.93
N CYS A 511 16.85 -16.91 -24.87
CA CYS A 511 17.89 -17.87 -24.51
C CYS A 511 18.08 -18.97 -25.58
N LYS A 512 16.98 -19.41 -26.21
CA LYS A 512 17.01 -20.51 -27.19
C LYS A 512 17.72 -20.12 -28.49
N GLU A 513 17.72 -18.84 -28.85
CA GLU A 513 18.34 -18.35 -30.09
C GLU A 513 19.85 -18.69 -30.14
N CYS A 514 20.53 -18.66 -29.00
CA CYS A 514 21.94 -19.07 -28.91
C CYS A 514 22.11 -20.52 -28.41
N HIS A 515 21.32 -20.96 -27.42
CA HIS A 515 21.52 -22.25 -26.78
C HIS A 515 20.96 -23.46 -27.53
N HIS A 516 20.07 -23.24 -28.51
CA HIS A 516 19.73 -24.27 -29.52
C HIS A 516 20.53 -24.09 -30.82
N GLY A 517 21.49 -23.16 -30.83
CA GLY A 517 22.38 -22.85 -31.94
C GLY A 517 23.84 -23.09 -31.57
N ASP A 518 24.67 -22.05 -31.74
CA ASP A 518 26.13 -22.16 -31.69
C ASP A 518 26.71 -22.36 -30.28
N TYR A 519 25.93 -22.15 -29.22
CA TYR A 519 26.39 -22.23 -27.83
C TYR A 519 25.55 -23.21 -26.99
N PRO A 520 25.55 -24.51 -27.31
CA PRO A 520 24.67 -25.47 -26.66
C PRO A 520 25.03 -25.66 -25.18
N ILE A 521 24.00 -25.73 -24.34
CA ILE A 521 24.07 -26.16 -22.94
C ILE A 521 23.36 -27.51 -22.77
N ALA A 522 23.58 -28.18 -21.64
CA ALA A 522 22.92 -29.46 -21.38
C ALA A 522 21.40 -29.29 -21.39
N CYS A 523 20.67 -30.14 -22.12
CA CYS A 523 19.22 -30.03 -22.27
C CYS A 523 18.50 -30.00 -20.91
N VAL A 524 18.99 -30.79 -19.95
CA VAL A 524 18.43 -30.90 -18.59
C VAL A 524 18.48 -29.60 -17.80
N THR A 525 19.37 -28.67 -18.16
CA THR A 525 19.47 -27.35 -17.52
C THR A 525 18.18 -26.53 -17.72
N CYS A 526 17.54 -26.66 -18.90
CA CYS A 526 16.29 -25.97 -19.24
C CYS A 526 15.06 -26.89 -19.23
N HIS A 527 15.24 -28.17 -19.57
CA HIS A 527 14.19 -29.17 -19.74
C HIS A 527 14.15 -30.17 -18.58
N TRP A 528 14.35 -29.68 -17.35
CA TRP A 528 14.40 -30.52 -16.15
C TRP A 528 13.07 -31.25 -15.90
N ARG A 529 11.90 -30.68 -16.26
CA ARG A 529 10.60 -31.36 -16.05
C ARG A 529 10.50 -32.61 -16.93
N GLN A 530 10.95 -32.47 -18.17
CA GLN A 530 11.02 -33.55 -19.14
C GLN A 530 12.00 -34.62 -18.64
N ASP A 531 13.18 -34.21 -18.18
CA ASP A 531 14.20 -35.12 -17.64
C ASP A 531 13.73 -35.85 -16.37
N ASP A 532 13.10 -35.14 -15.41
CA ASP A 532 12.58 -35.72 -14.18
C ASP A 532 11.49 -36.78 -14.46
N LEU A 533 10.61 -36.52 -15.42
CA LEU A 533 9.60 -37.48 -15.84
C LEU A 533 10.24 -38.68 -16.57
N TYR A 534 11.15 -38.40 -17.50
CA TYR A 534 11.90 -39.42 -18.26
C TYR A 534 12.68 -40.37 -17.34
N ARG A 535 13.39 -39.82 -16.34
CA ARG A 535 14.15 -40.58 -15.34
C ARG A 535 13.30 -41.13 -14.19
N GLY A 536 12.02 -40.78 -14.13
CA GLY A 536 11.12 -41.22 -13.06
C GLY A 536 11.50 -40.69 -11.68
N ALA A 537 12.11 -39.51 -11.63
CA ALA A 537 12.58 -38.83 -10.42
C ALA A 537 11.69 -37.63 -10.01
N SER A 538 10.49 -37.52 -10.61
CA SER A 538 9.57 -36.41 -10.35
C SER A 538 8.83 -36.54 -9.01
N HIS A 539 9.44 -36.03 -7.94
CA HIS A 539 8.81 -35.97 -6.62
C HIS A 539 7.51 -35.15 -6.62
N GLU A 540 7.44 -34.08 -7.42
CA GLU A 540 6.24 -33.23 -7.54
C GLU A 540 5.02 -34.00 -8.09
N LEU A 541 5.25 -35.03 -8.91
CA LEU A 541 4.20 -35.93 -9.41
C LEU A 541 3.96 -37.13 -8.49
N GLY A 542 4.79 -37.32 -7.45
CA GLY A 542 4.77 -38.49 -6.58
C GLY A 542 5.37 -39.74 -7.23
N LEU A 543 6.31 -39.56 -8.19
CA LEU A 543 7.08 -40.64 -8.78
C LEU A 543 8.36 -40.84 -7.96
N GLU A 544 8.61 -42.07 -7.52
CA GLU A 544 9.86 -42.49 -6.91
C GLU A 544 10.40 -43.69 -7.72
N GLU A 545 11.58 -43.51 -8.33
CA GLU A 545 12.37 -44.56 -8.97
C GLU A 545 11.65 -45.35 -10.09
N ARG A 546 10.96 -44.63 -11.00
CA ARG A 546 10.24 -45.26 -12.11
C ARG A 546 10.63 -44.72 -13.49
N PRO A 547 11.90 -44.92 -13.92
CA PRO A 547 12.40 -44.41 -15.18
C PRO A 547 11.66 -45.01 -16.37
N ASP A 548 11.57 -44.26 -17.46
CA ASP A 548 11.18 -44.79 -18.76
C ASP A 548 12.18 -45.87 -19.21
N VAL A 549 11.72 -46.80 -20.05
CA VAL A 549 12.55 -47.89 -20.57
C VAL A 549 13.79 -47.39 -21.34
N MET A 550 13.68 -46.26 -22.05
CA MET A 550 14.80 -45.64 -22.76
C MET A 550 15.74 -44.93 -21.79
N ALA A 551 15.20 -44.32 -20.72
CA ALA A 551 16.01 -43.70 -19.67
C ALA A 551 16.82 -44.76 -18.90
N ALA A 552 16.20 -45.91 -18.58
CA ALA A 552 16.85 -47.05 -17.96
C ALA A 552 17.93 -47.69 -18.86
N ALA A 553 17.80 -47.52 -20.18
CA ALA A 553 18.80 -47.93 -21.16
C ALA A 553 19.85 -46.83 -21.44
N GLU A 554 19.88 -45.75 -20.64
CA GLU A 554 20.83 -44.64 -20.73
C GLU A 554 20.78 -43.86 -22.07
N VAL A 555 19.66 -43.88 -22.78
CA VAL A 555 19.47 -43.09 -24.01
C VAL A 555 19.40 -41.60 -23.66
N THR A 556 20.26 -40.79 -24.29
CA THR A 556 20.32 -39.34 -24.11
C THR A 556 19.26 -38.60 -24.93
N CYS A 557 18.94 -37.35 -24.55
CA CYS A 557 17.88 -36.57 -25.18
C CYS A 557 18.08 -36.38 -26.70
N ASP A 558 19.32 -36.20 -27.15
CA ASP A 558 19.71 -36.05 -28.56
C ASP A 558 19.62 -37.36 -29.37
N GLY A 559 19.50 -38.50 -28.69
CA GLY A 559 19.16 -39.78 -29.32
C GLY A 559 17.74 -39.80 -29.90
N CYS A 560 16.82 -39.01 -29.33
CA CYS A 560 15.44 -38.91 -29.80
C CYS A 560 15.11 -37.54 -30.40
N HIS A 561 15.83 -36.48 -30.02
CA HIS A 561 15.54 -35.11 -30.42
C HIS A 561 16.65 -34.49 -31.28
N ASP A 562 16.25 -33.89 -32.41
CA ASP A 562 17.11 -33.06 -33.23
C ASP A 562 16.81 -31.58 -32.96
N HIS A 563 17.64 -30.93 -32.13
CA HIS A 563 17.43 -29.54 -31.71
C HIS A 563 17.64 -28.51 -32.84
N THR A 564 18.22 -28.93 -33.98
CA THR A 564 18.43 -28.08 -35.16
C THR A 564 17.19 -28.00 -36.06
N LYS A 565 16.19 -28.86 -35.80
CA LYS A 565 14.95 -28.95 -36.57
C LYS A 565 13.74 -28.62 -35.70
N PRO A 566 12.62 -28.18 -36.30
CA PRO A 566 11.36 -28.04 -35.57
C PRO A 566 10.97 -29.35 -34.90
N LEU A 567 10.56 -29.27 -33.63
CA LEU A 567 10.09 -30.44 -32.89
C LEU A 567 8.75 -30.91 -33.47
N THR A 568 8.75 -32.07 -34.12
CA THR A 568 7.54 -32.74 -34.63
C THR A 568 7.51 -34.20 -34.16
N LEU A 569 6.31 -34.73 -33.98
CA LEU A 569 6.14 -36.14 -33.58
C LEU A 569 6.69 -37.10 -34.65
N GLU A 570 6.52 -36.73 -35.92
CA GLU A 570 7.10 -37.46 -37.06
C GLU A 570 8.63 -37.48 -36.99
N GLY A 571 9.27 -36.34 -36.71
CA GLY A 571 10.73 -36.25 -36.60
C GLY A 571 11.29 -37.07 -35.44
N VAL A 572 10.58 -37.16 -34.31
CA VAL A 572 10.97 -38.07 -33.21
C VAL A 572 10.71 -39.53 -33.60
N GLY A 573 9.60 -39.83 -34.27
CA GLY A 573 9.30 -41.17 -34.77
C GLY A 573 10.34 -41.70 -35.76
N ASP A 574 10.86 -40.83 -36.64
CA ASP A 574 11.96 -41.15 -37.54
C ASP A 574 13.23 -41.53 -36.78
N ARG A 575 13.56 -40.81 -35.69
CA ARG A 575 14.69 -41.14 -34.80
C ARG A 575 14.50 -42.48 -34.10
N CYS A 576 13.27 -42.83 -33.70
CA CYS A 576 12.99 -44.15 -33.13
C CYS A 576 13.33 -45.28 -34.13
N ALA A 577 13.10 -45.05 -35.43
CA ALA A 577 13.37 -46.04 -36.48
C ALA A 577 14.87 -46.28 -36.75
N ASP A 578 15.77 -45.47 -36.19
CA ASP A 578 17.21 -45.70 -36.24
C ASP A 578 17.64 -46.88 -35.35
N CYS A 579 16.89 -47.16 -34.27
CA CYS A 579 17.15 -48.23 -33.30
C CYS A 579 16.06 -49.31 -33.26
N HIS A 580 14.81 -48.97 -33.59
CA HIS A 580 13.63 -49.85 -33.53
C HIS A 580 13.03 -50.10 -34.93
N SER A 581 12.05 -51.02 -35.03
CA SER A 581 11.29 -51.17 -36.27
C SER A 581 10.45 -49.92 -36.55
N ARG A 582 10.15 -49.65 -37.83
CA ARG A 582 9.35 -48.49 -38.24
C ARG A 582 7.96 -48.43 -37.61
N ASP A 583 7.43 -49.56 -37.14
CA ASP A 583 6.14 -49.64 -36.45
C ASP A 583 6.13 -48.86 -35.12
N TYR A 584 7.29 -48.60 -34.52
CA TYR A 584 7.40 -47.81 -33.29
C TYR A 584 7.00 -46.34 -33.48
N ALA A 585 7.17 -45.78 -34.70
CA ALA A 585 6.69 -44.42 -35.00
C ALA A 585 5.15 -44.33 -34.95
N ALA A 586 4.46 -45.40 -35.37
CA ALA A 586 3.00 -45.48 -35.26
C ALA A 586 2.56 -45.63 -33.79
N MET A 587 3.30 -46.42 -33.00
CA MET A 587 3.06 -46.56 -31.55
C MET A 587 3.19 -45.22 -30.82
N LEU A 588 4.23 -44.43 -31.12
CA LEU A 588 4.41 -43.09 -30.54
C LEU A 588 3.23 -42.16 -30.87
N THR A 589 2.70 -42.24 -32.09
CA THR A 589 1.51 -41.48 -32.50
C THR A 589 0.27 -41.91 -31.70
N GLN A 590 0.09 -43.21 -31.49
CA GLN A 590 -1.01 -43.73 -30.68
C GLN A 590 -0.90 -43.26 -29.23
N TRP A 591 0.28 -43.39 -28.61
CA TRP A 591 0.54 -42.92 -27.25
C TRP A 591 0.23 -41.43 -27.09
N SER A 592 0.62 -40.62 -28.06
CA SER A 592 0.33 -39.17 -28.06
C SER A 592 -1.17 -38.90 -28.07
N GLN A 593 -1.93 -39.64 -28.87
CA GLN A 593 -3.39 -39.50 -28.97
C GLN A 593 -4.08 -39.91 -27.66
N GLU A 594 -3.68 -41.05 -27.08
CA GLU A 594 -4.25 -41.56 -25.83
C GLU A 594 -3.98 -40.61 -24.65
N LEU A 595 -2.76 -40.11 -24.51
CA LEU A 595 -2.40 -39.14 -23.48
C LEU A 595 -3.15 -37.82 -23.67
N THR A 596 -3.33 -37.37 -24.92
CA THR A 596 -4.14 -36.18 -25.22
C THR A 596 -5.59 -36.37 -24.78
N GLN A 597 -6.20 -37.53 -25.08
CA GLN A 597 -7.55 -37.86 -24.64
C GLN A 597 -7.68 -37.95 -23.11
N LEU A 598 -6.66 -38.47 -22.42
CA LEU A 598 -6.65 -38.50 -20.95
C LEU A 598 -6.58 -37.09 -20.37
N GLN A 599 -5.73 -36.23 -20.93
CA GLN A 599 -5.58 -34.83 -20.53
C GLN A 599 -6.88 -34.05 -20.75
N GLU A 600 -7.52 -34.19 -21.91
CA GLU A 600 -8.79 -33.53 -22.23
C GLU A 600 -9.92 -34.00 -21.30
N ARG A 601 -10.02 -35.31 -21.05
CA ARG A 601 -11.00 -35.86 -20.10
C ARG A 601 -10.81 -35.30 -18.70
N LEU A 602 -9.58 -35.24 -18.22
CA LEU A 602 -9.26 -34.67 -16.92
C LEU A 602 -9.59 -33.17 -16.86
N ALA A 603 -9.25 -32.41 -17.90
CA ALA A 603 -9.51 -30.96 -17.97
C ALA A 603 -11.01 -30.64 -17.96
N VAL A 604 -11.83 -31.37 -18.74
CA VAL A 604 -13.29 -31.22 -18.73
C VAL A 604 -13.87 -31.53 -17.35
N LYS A 605 -13.38 -32.59 -16.70
CA LYS A 605 -13.83 -32.97 -15.37
C LYS A 605 -13.44 -31.94 -14.31
N LEU A 606 -12.22 -31.40 -14.37
CA LEU A 606 -11.74 -30.37 -13.46
C LEU A 606 -12.66 -29.15 -13.48
N GLU A 607 -13.02 -28.67 -14.67
CA GLU A 607 -13.89 -27.50 -14.80
C GLU A 607 -15.32 -27.77 -14.26
N SER A 608 -15.85 -28.98 -14.50
CA SER A 608 -17.13 -29.41 -13.94
C SER A 608 -17.13 -29.43 -12.41
N VAL A 609 -16.06 -29.98 -11.79
CA VAL A 609 -15.95 -30.05 -10.33
C VAL A 609 -15.72 -28.67 -9.72
N ARG A 610 -14.95 -27.80 -10.39
CA ARG A 610 -14.76 -26.40 -9.99
C ARG A 610 -16.07 -25.63 -9.93
N ALA A 611 -16.90 -25.72 -10.98
CA ALA A 611 -18.22 -25.09 -10.99
C ALA A 611 -19.13 -25.62 -9.85
N THR A 612 -19.03 -26.91 -9.54
CA THR A 612 -19.78 -27.52 -8.43
C THR A 612 -19.29 -27.01 -7.08
N LEU A 613 -17.98 -26.86 -6.91
CA LEU A 613 -17.35 -26.30 -5.71
C LEU A 613 -17.78 -24.85 -5.47
N GLU A 614 -17.75 -24.01 -6.51
CA GLU A 614 -18.19 -22.61 -6.46
C GLU A 614 -19.67 -22.50 -6.06
N SER A 615 -20.53 -23.33 -6.66
CA SER A 615 -21.94 -23.40 -6.27
C SER A 615 -22.13 -23.82 -4.81
N ALA A 616 -21.36 -24.81 -4.32
CA ALA A 616 -21.42 -25.23 -2.93
C ALA A 616 -20.96 -24.13 -1.95
N GLN A 617 -19.95 -23.33 -2.33
CA GLN A 617 -19.48 -22.18 -1.55
C GLN A 617 -20.51 -21.06 -1.49
N GLN A 618 -21.16 -20.72 -2.61
CA GLN A 618 -22.24 -19.74 -2.67
C GLN A 618 -23.43 -20.13 -1.78
N ASN A 619 -23.69 -21.44 -1.65
CA ASN A 619 -24.72 -22.00 -0.78
C ASN A 619 -24.28 -22.15 0.69
N GLY A 620 -23.13 -21.59 1.09
CA GLY A 620 -22.66 -21.56 2.48
C GLY A 620 -22.12 -22.88 3.03
N ARG A 621 -21.80 -23.87 2.17
CA ARG A 621 -21.21 -25.14 2.61
C ARG A 621 -19.71 -24.97 2.91
N LYS A 622 -19.22 -25.63 3.97
CA LYS A 622 -17.79 -25.69 4.29
C LYS A 622 -17.08 -26.65 3.32
N THR A 623 -16.28 -26.11 2.40
CA THR A 623 -15.61 -26.87 1.32
C THR A 623 -14.09 -26.70 1.27
N VAL A 624 -13.47 -26.29 2.39
CA VAL A 624 -12.03 -25.98 2.47
C VAL A 624 -11.14 -27.15 2.02
N ASP A 625 -11.47 -28.37 2.41
CA ASP A 625 -10.66 -29.55 2.09
C ASP A 625 -10.79 -29.96 0.62
N GLN A 626 -11.99 -29.81 0.04
CA GLN A 626 -12.26 -30.05 -1.38
C GLN A 626 -11.54 -29.02 -2.26
N ALA A 627 -11.54 -27.74 -1.85
CA ALA A 627 -10.81 -26.69 -2.55
C ALA A 627 -9.30 -26.96 -2.57
N LYS A 628 -8.72 -27.35 -1.42
CA LYS A 628 -7.29 -27.72 -1.33
C LYS A 628 -6.95 -28.93 -2.20
N ALA A 629 -7.79 -29.97 -2.19
CA ALA A 629 -7.58 -31.17 -2.99
C ALA A 629 -7.67 -30.87 -4.50
N LEU A 630 -8.64 -30.04 -4.91
CA LEU A 630 -8.79 -29.62 -6.31
C LEU A 630 -7.56 -28.84 -6.79
N ASP A 631 -7.08 -27.88 -6.01
CA ASP A 631 -5.88 -27.11 -6.29
C ASP A 631 -4.61 -27.99 -6.40
N GLU A 632 -4.48 -29.03 -5.55
CA GLU A 632 -3.40 -30.01 -5.69
C GLU A 632 -3.48 -30.80 -7.01
N ILE A 633 -4.68 -31.25 -7.40
CA ILE A 633 -4.90 -31.99 -8.66
C ILE A 633 -4.56 -31.09 -9.86
N GLU A 634 -5.02 -29.84 -9.85
CA GLU A 634 -4.73 -28.86 -10.90
C GLU A 634 -3.23 -28.60 -11.04
N ARG A 635 -2.52 -28.42 -9.92
CA ARG A 635 -1.05 -28.28 -9.94
C ARG A 635 -0.35 -29.48 -10.54
N ARG A 636 -0.68 -30.70 -10.10
CA ARG A 636 -0.05 -31.94 -10.62
C ARG A 636 -0.37 -32.15 -12.09
N ALA A 637 -1.59 -31.88 -12.53
CA ALA A 637 -1.99 -31.96 -13.93
C ALA A 637 -1.20 -30.96 -14.80
N LYS A 638 -0.99 -29.73 -14.30
CA LYS A 638 -0.17 -28.72 -14.98
C LYS A 638 1.29 -29.16 -15.10
N ILE A 639 1.88 -29.66 -14.02
CA ILE A 639 3.28 -30.15 -14.02
C ILE A 639 3.45 -31.29 -15.02
N LEU A 640 2.54 -32.27 -15.03
CA LEU A 640 2.59 -33.39 -15.96
C LEU A 640 2.47 -32.93 -17.43
N LYS A 641 1.59 -31.97 -17.71
CA LYS A 641 1.47 -31.37 -19.04
C LYS A 641 2.77 -30.68 -19.47
N GLU A 642 3.38 -29.90 -18.58
CA GLU A 642 4.65 -29.20 -18.86
C GLU A 642 5.84 -30.16 -19.02
N ALA A 643 5.85 -31.27 -18.29
CA ALA A 643 6.86 -32.33 -18.42
C ALA A 643 6.78 -33.09 -19.75
N GLY A 644 5.71 -32.92 -20.52
CA GLY A 644 5.49 -33.66 -21.76
C GLY A 644 5.21 -35.14 -21.45
N PRO A 645 3.94 -35.53 -21.30
CA PRO A 645 3.54 -36.87 -20.86
C PRO A 645 4.15 -38.05 -21.67
N LEU A 646 4.56 -37.79 -22.91
CA LEU A 646 5.22 -38.78 -23.78
C LEU A 646 6.63 -39.17 -23.32
N HIS A 647 7.31 -38.35 -22.52
CA HIS A 647 8.65 -38.68 -22.04
C HIS A 647 8.64 -39.85 -21.05
N ASN A 648 7.48 -40.26 -20.53
CA ASN A 648 7.31 -41.51 -19.79
C ASN A 648 5.83 -41.93 -19.86
N TYR A 649 5.46 -42.61 -20.94
CA TYR A 649 4.06 -42.94 -21.23
C TYR A 649 3.41 -43.75 -20.09
N ASP A 650 4.10 -44.77 -19.59
CA ASP A 650 3.57 -45.65 -18.54
C ASP A 650 3.33 -44.88 -17.24
N ALA A 651 4.29 -44.07 -16.79
CA ALA A 651 4.09 -43.24 -15.60
C ALA A 651 2.99 -42.19 -15.81
N ALA A 652 2.95 -41.55 -16.97
CA ALA A 652 1.97 -40.50 -17.26
C ALA A 652 0.53 -41.02 -17.28
N THR A 653 0.29 -42.18 -17.89
CA THR A 653 -1.06 -42.80 -17.92
C THR A 653 -1.54 -43.17 -16.52
N GLU A 654 -0.66 -43.69 -15.67
CA GLU A 654 -0.97 -44.01 -14.27
C GLU A 654 -1.24 -42.76 -13.44
N ILE A 655 -0.46 -41.69 -13.63
CA ILE A 655 -0.70 -40.41 -12.96
C ILE A 655 -2.05 -39.82 -13.38
N TYR A 656 -2.35 -39.77 -14.69
CA TYR A 656 -3.65 -39.28 -15.15
C TYR A 656 -4.82 -40.07 -14.54
N SER A 657 -4.71 -41.39 -14.49
CA SER A 657 -5.73 -42.26 -13.87
C SER A 657 -5.87 -41.97 -12.37
N THR A 658 -4.76 -41.75 -11.67
CA THR A 658 -4.76 -41.41 -10.24
C THR A 658 -5.39 -40.04 -9.99
N LEU A 659 -5.09 -39.05 -10.82
CA LEU A 659 -5.67 -37.70 -10.72
C LEU A 659 -7.18 -37.73 -10.99
N GLN A 660 -7.62 -38.48 -12.01
CA GLN A 660 -9.05 -38.68 -12.30
C GLN A 660 -9.78 -39.29 -11.10
N LYS A 661 -9.24 -40.36 -10.50
CA LYS A 661 -9.83 -40.99 -9.31
C LYS A 661 -9.92 -40.03 -8.12
N LYS A 662 -8.85 -39.29 -7.84
CA LYS A 662 -8.87 -38.28 -6.76
C LYS A 662 -9.91 -37.18 -7.02
N LEU A 663 -10.10 -36.80 -8.29
CA LEU A 663 -11.08 -35.79 -8.67
C LEU A 663 -12.52 -36.28 -8.50
N GLU A 664 -12.80 -37.55 -8.81
CA GLU A 664 -14.09 -38.20 -8.51
C GLU A 664 -14.37 -38.21 -7.01
N GLU A 665 -13.37 -38.52 -6.17
CA GLU A 665 -13.51 -38.46 -4.71
C GLU A 665 -13.84 -37.05 -4.19
N VAL A 666 -13.31 -36.00 -4.83
CA VAL A 666 -13.63 -34.61 -4.50
C VAL A 666 -15.08 -34.29 -4.90
N GLU A 667 -15.49 -34.69 -6.09
CA GLU A 667 -16.85 -34.50 -6.60
C GLU A 667 -17.90 -35.19 -5.72
N ASP A 668 -17.67 -36.45 -5.33
CA ASP A 668 -18.56 -37.21 -4.46
C ASP A 668 -18.77 -36.52 -3.10
N ARG A 669 -17.71 -35.91 -2.55
CA ARG A 669 -17.80 -35.14 -1.29
C ARG A 669 -18.54 -33.81 -1.45
N LEU A 670 -18.71 -33.32 -2.68
CA LEU A 670 -19.47 -32.11 -3.00
C LEU A 670 -20.95 -32.40 -3.25
N GLN A 671 -21.37 -33.65 -3.44
CA GLN A 671 -22.78 -34.00 -3.60
C GLN A 671 -23.59 -33.68 -2.32
N PRO A 672 -24.86 -33.26 -2.44
CA PRO A 672 -25.76 -33.11 -1.29
C PRO A 672 -26.15 -34.50 -0.73
N ALA A 673 -26.29 -34.60 0.60
CA ALA A 673 -26.75 -35.84 1.22
C ALA A 673 -28.18 -36.19 0.74
N PRO A 674 -28.50 -37.47 0.50
CA PRO A 674 -29.83 -37.85 0.02
C PRO A 674 -30.91 -37.46 1.04
N GLU A 675 -31.97 -36.80 0.57
CA GLU A 675 -33.12 -36.39 1.39
C GLU A 675 -33.70 -37.60 2.15
N LYS A 676 -33.71 -37.52 3.48
CA LYS A 676 -34.49 -38.44 4.31
C LYS A 676 -35.97 -38.20 3.98
N GLN A 677 -36.58 -39.12 3.22
CA GLN A 677 -38.02 -39.17 3.05
C GLN A 677 -38.70 -39.27 4.42
N THR A 678 -39.26 -38.16 4.90
CA THR A 678 -40.12 -38.14 6.07
C THR A 678 -41.43 -38.85 5.71
N ALA A 679 -41.55 -40.09 6.17
CA ALA A 679 -42.80 -40.85 6.13
C ALA A 679 -43.86 -40.08 6.93
N SER A 680 -44.85 -39.54 6.23
CA SER A 680 -46.08 -39.01 6.79
C SER A 680 -46.83 -40.16 7.48
N ARG A 681 -46.90 -40.12 8.82
CA ARG A 681 -47.85 -40.91 9.60
C ARG A 681 -49.04 -40.03 9.93
N LYS A 682 -50.20 -40.46 9.42
CA LYS A 682 -51.55 -40.05 9.80
C LYS A 682 -51.82 -40.25 11.28
#